data_AF-A0A1Y2BYB3-F1
#
_entry.id   AF-A0A1Y2BYB3-F1
#
_cell.length_a   1.000
_cell.length_b   1.000
_cell.length_c   1.000
_cell.angle_alpha   90.00
_cell.angle_beta   90.00
_cell.angle_gamma   90.00
#
_symmetry.space_group_name_H-M   'P 1'
#
loop_
_entity.id
_entity.type
_entity.pdbx_description
1 polymer ?
#
loop_
_entity_poly.entity_id
_entity_poly.type
_entity_poly.pdbx_seq_one_letter_code
_entity_poly.pdbx_strand_id
1 'polypeptide(L)'
;MKFSRVLTCITFSALVSADFLDGVKRAEFFERTDNSVPTFAVTMPDAEYQKLKSVIQQPSGMGGGGGMIGWPGQGGFNWGQPGGQGGFNWGQPGGQGGQGGFNWGQPGGQGGQQGGGWFGGWRKKRELQKREAEEKKMLEKRQQQVSVMDSTKKDFKYKDASLVFTLDGEAQSFEKVTFSLAGVSSQYYKRQAFNIKIGKKQLLYGRKQFRIRSDAREPTMIRSKLFCDVMGRLGLKNAMSANYIKLSINGEDLGFYVIMDSLKLSYVEIEYGDVNSTNLLQCKDLNAFLTSSSGTTCLSENEDNPDTSAFKQFLSQLDSANSVSQMAQYFDYENFLRVTILEWLTGSWDHYTLFGHNYNVYKIPNGKWEVSLYDFDATWGQDLGLGLMLGGPRSISANNVSTWPNAKYEEWIQTQKQHPLSVIMQDKNLFLKNLQDILDTAFNPAILYERIDELKEFITPYVRETKSKGLGNLNPSSVCSDYTFDEFNKNSEFTTIDNVFIGSPSHSYGLKQWILDKYRFVCKNYSVTCDQRYINGLPTSTKPKKTTTTTRKSNPTTPTYNGPCWATSLGYKCCSNPNTESVYEDESGEWGVENNDWCGIVKAQPCWSEKLGYKCCSTCTQVYYNDQDGSWGVENNDWCGIPTNC
;
A
#
# COMPACT_ATOMS: atom_id res chain seq x y z
N MET A 1 -49.85 -48.27 4.13
CA MET A 1 -48.82 -48.00 3.10
C MET A 1 -48.98 -46.59 2.57
N LYS A 2 -48.02 -45.70 2.83
CA LYS A 2 -47.74 -44.48 2.07
C LYS A 2 -46.35 -44.02 2.50
N PHE A 3 -45.34 -44.41 1.73
CA PHE A 3 -43.97 -43.94 1.85
C PHE A 3 -43.93 -42.48 1.38
N SER A 4 -43.53 -41.55 2.25
CA SER A 4 -43.15 -40.20 1.85
C SER A 4 -41.63 -40.13 1.88
N ARG A 5 -41.01 -40.08 0.69
CA ARG A 5 -39.57 -39.88 0.53
C ARG A 5 -39.26 -38.39 0.74
N VAL A 6 -38.57 -38.07 1.82
CA VAL A 6 -37.89 -36.78 2.01
C VAL A 6 -36.66 -36.79 1.12
N LEU A 7 -36.64 -35.94 0.10
CA LEU A 7 -35.47 -35.70 -0.74
C LEU A 7 -34.67 -34.55 -0.12
N THR A 8 -33.65 -34.88 0.67
CA THR A 8 -32.69 -33.91 1.20
C THR A 8 -31.64 -33.62 0.12
N CYS A 9 -31.82 -32.55 -0.66
CA CYS A 9 -30.76 -32.02 -1.51
C CYS A 9 -29.71 -31.32 -0.63
N ILE A 10 -28.67 -32.04 -0.25
CA ILE A 10 -27.43 -31.44 0.27
C ILE A 10 -26.62 -30.99 -0.93
N THR A 11 -26.72 -29.72 -1.29
CA THR A 11 -25.76 -29.09 -2.21
C THR A 11 -24.46 -28.87 -1.45
N PHE A 12 -23.49 -29.77 -1.62
CA PHE A 12 -22.08 -29.46 -1.35
C PHE A 12 -21.61 -28.49 -2.42
N SER A 13 -21.75 -27.19 -2.19
CA SER A 13 -20.98 -26.18 -2.90
C SER A 13 -19.53 -26.31 -2.44
N ALA A 14 -18.68 -26.86 -3.29
CA ALA A 14 -17.24 -26.71 -3.16
C ALA A 14 -16.94 -25.20 -3.21
N LEU A 15 -16.62 -24.62 -2.05
CA LEU A 15 -16.03 -23.28 -1.97
C LEU A 15 -14.64 -23.39 -2.60
N VAL A 16 -14.56 -23.16 -3.91
CA VAL A 16 -13.36 -22.58 -4.50
C VAL A 16 -13.17 -21.26 -3.75
N SER A 17 -12.05 -21.05 -3.07
CA SER A 17 -11.77 -19.73 -2.50
C SER A 17 -11.77 -18.75 -3.66
N ALA A 18 -12.73 -17.83 -3.67
CA ALA A 18 -12.74 -16.76 -4.64
C ALA A 18 -11.40 -16.01 -4.55
N ASP A 19 -10.78 -15.73 -5.69
CA ASP A 19 -9.56 -14.90 -5.77
C ASP A 19 -9.78 -13.59 -4.99
N PHE A 20 -8.72 -13.04 -4.39
CA PHE A 20 -8.80 -11.80 -3.61
C PHE A 20 -9.44 -10.65 -4.41
N LEU A 21 -9.25 -10.64 -5.73
CA LEU A 21 -9.77 -9.61 -6.63
C LEU A 21 -10.99 -10.07 -7.46
N ASP A 22 -11.61 -11.20 -7.11
CA ASP A 22 -12.82 -11.67 -7.78
C ASP A 22 -13.96 -10.64 -7.69
N GLY A 23 -14.61 -10.36 -8.83
CA GLY A 23 -15.67 -9.37 -8.94
C GLY A 23 -15.26 -7.90 -8.81
N VAL A 24 -13.97 -7.59 -8.65
CA VAL A 24 -13.49 -6.20 -8.51
C VAL A 24 -13.37 -5.52 -9.88
N LYS A 25 -14.17 -4.48 -10.12
CA LYS A 25 -14.09 -3.68 -11.36
C LYS A 25 -12.76 -2.92 -11.43
N ARG A 26 -11.91 -3.23 -12.42
CA ARG A 26 -10.65 -2.50 -12.70
C ARG A 26 -10.48 -2.26 -14.19
N ALA A 27 -9.45 -1.51 -14.56
CA ALA A 27 -9.06 -1.42 -15.96
C ALA A 27 -8.53 -2.77 -16.44
N GLU A 28 -8.80 -3.08 -17.72
CA GLU A 28 -8.26 -4.25 -18.41
C GLU A 28 -6.72 -4.35 -18.27
N PHE A 29 -6.01 -3.22 -18.25
CA PHE A 29 -4.56 -3.21 -17.99
C PHE A 29 -4.17 -3.93 -16.70
N PHE A 30 -4.88 -3.66 -15.59
CA PHE A 30 -4.54 -4.23 -14.28
C PHE A 30 -4.97 -5.68 -14.16
N GLU A 31 -6.10 -6.04 -14.77
CA GLU A 31 -6.59 -7.42 -14.83
C GLU A 31 -5.61 -8.31 -15.63
N ARG A 32 -5.14 -7.83 -16.79
CA ARG A 32 -4.20 -8.57 -17.64
C ARG A 32 -2.81 -8.73 -17.03
N THR A 33 -2.46 -7.94 -16.02
CA THR A 33 -1.13 -7.94 -15.41
C THR A 33 -1.10 -8.56 -14.01
N ASP A 34 -2.22 -9.11 -13.51
CA ASP A 34 -2.26 -9.68 -12.16
C ASP A 34 -1.29 -10.85 -11.96
N ASN A 35 -0.98 -11.60 -13.03
CA ASN A 35 -0.14 -12.79 -13.00
C ASN A 35 1.13 -12.67 -13.87
N SER A 36 1.43 -11.48 -14.40
CA SER A 36 2.58 -11.25 -15.27
C SER A 36 3.09 -9.81 -15.16
N VAL A 37 4.41 -9.66 -15.24
CA VAL A 37 5.07 -8.36 -15.13
C VAL A 37 5.45 -7.87 -16.53
N PRO A 38 4.69 -6.93 -17.13
CA PRO A 38 5.03 -6.39 -18.44
C PRO A 38 6.29 -5.52 -18.40
N THR A 39 6.88 -5.32 -19.57
CA THR A 39 7.98 -4.38 -19.75
C THR A 39 7.48 -3.08 -20.37
N PHE A 40 7.92 -1.95 -19.82
CA PHE A 40 7.79 -0.63 -20.43
C PHE A 40 9.18 -0.19 -20.90
N ALA A 41 9.41 -0.18 -22.20
CA ALA A 41 10.64 0.34 -22.80
C ALA A 41 10.40 1.73 -23.36
N VAL A 42 10.90 2.75 -22.68
CA VAL A 42 10.81 4.16 -23.09
C VAL A 42 12.03 4.53 -23.91
N THR A 43 11.83 5.23 -25.02
CA THR A 43 12.92 5.78 -25.83
C THR A 43 12.74 7.28 -26.02
N MET A 44 13.83 8.03 -25.88
CA MET A 44 13.89 9.48 -26.13
C MET A 44 15.30 9.85 -26.66
N PRO A 45 15.49 11.06 -27.24
CA PRO A 45 16.82 11.49 -27.66
C PRO A 45 17.82 11.44 -26.50
N ASP A 46 19.06 11.01 -26.76
CA ASP A 46 20.08 10.86 -25.71
C ASP A 46 20.33 12.16 -24.94
N ALA A 47 20.25 13.31 -25.61
CA ALA A 47 20.37 14.62 -24.96
C ALA A 47 19.28 14.85 -23.89
N GLU A 48 18.05 14.39 -24.12
CA GLU A 48 16.96 14.50 -23.15
C GLU A 48 17.13 13.50 -22.00
N TYR A 49 17.64 12.28 -22.27
CA TYR A 49 17.93 11.33 -21.21
C TYR A 49 19.09 11.80 -20.31
N GLN A 50 20.15 12.37 -20.89
CA GLN A 50 21.23 13.00 -20.13
C GLN A 50 20.73 14.21 -19.33
N LYS A 51 19.82 15.01 -19.89
CA LYS A 51 19.16 16.09 -19.16
C LYS A 51 18.38 15.55 -17.96
N LEU A 52 17.59 14.49 -18.10
CA LEU A 52 16.90 13.83 -16.98
C LEU A 52 17.89 13.42 -15.88
N LYS A 53 18.98 12.71 -16.23
CA LYS A 53 20.01 12.30 -15.25
C LYS A 53 20.64 13.51 -14.55
N SER A 54 20.97 14.56 -15.31
CA SER A 54 21.53 15.79 -14.73
C SER A 54 20.58 16.44 -13.74
N VAL A 55 19.29 16.51 -14.05
CA VAL A 55 18.24 17.06 -13.17
C VAL A 55 18.14 16.22 -11.89
N ILE A 56 18.11 14.90 -12.01
CA ILE A 56 18.07 13.98 -10.85
C ILE A 56 19.29 14.18 -9.94
N GLN A 57 20.48 14.34 -10.51
CA GLN A 57 21.74 14.43 -9.77
C GLN A 57 22.02 15.81 -9.14
N GLN A 58 21.21 16.83 -9.46
CA GLN A 58 21.36 18.14 -8.84
C GLN A 58 21.25 18.03 -7.31
N PRO A 59 22.12 18.69 -6.53
CA PRO A 59 22.00 18.73 -5.08
C PRO A 59 20.63 19.27 -4.69
N SER A 60 19.86 18.48 -3.94
CA SER A 60 18.58 18.93 -3.41
C SER A 60 18.84 19.88 -2.23
N GLY A 61 18.27 21.08 -2.27
CA GLY A 61 18.51 22.18 -1.32
C GLY A 61 18.12 21.94 0.16
N MET A 62 17.73 20.73 0.55
CA MET A 62 17.45 20.36 1.95
C MET A 62 18.66 19.80 2.70
N GLY A 63 19.79 19.54 2.02
CA GLY A 63 20.93 18.82 2.58
C GLY A 63 22.03 19.64 3.27
N GLY A 64 21.72 20.80 3.86
CA GLY A 64 22.75 21.68 4.45
C GLY A 64 22.30 22.38 5.74
N GLY A 65 22.69 21.83 6.89
CA GLY A 65 22.63 22.49 8.20
C GLY A 65 21.54 21.93 9.13
N GLY A 66 21.91 21.66 10.38
CA GLY A 66 21.06 21.09 11.44
C GLY A 66 19.93 21.99 11.94
N GLY A 67 19.18 22.61 11.04
CA GLY A 67 17.88 23.21 11.29
C GLY A 67 16.90 22.57 10.32
N MET A 68 16.01 21.70 10.82
CA MET A 68 14.89 21.25 10.01
C MET A 68 14.11 22.47 9.51
N ILE A 69 13.64 22.33 8.26
CA ILE A 69 12.63 23.12 7.58
C ILE A 69 11.82 23.96 8.59
N GLY A 70 11.91 25.28 8.46
CA GLY A 70 10.96 26.19 9.09
C GLY A 70 9.58 25.94 8.50
N TRP A 71 8.90 24.91 8.99
CA TRP A 71 7.48 24.73 8.84
C TRP A 71 6.82 25.98 9.44
N PRO A 72 5.89 26.66 8.74
CA PRO A 72 5.33 27.91 9.25
C PRO A 72 4.63 27.64 10.60
N GLY A 73 5.23 28.11 11.70
CA GLY A 73 4.61 28.04 13.03
C GLY A 73 5.44 27.52 14.20
N GLN A 74 6.73 27.16 14.06
CA GLN A 74 7.53 26.73 15.22
C GLN A 74 8.61 27.73 15.62
N GLY A 75 8.42 28.35 16.79
CA GLY A 75 9.54 28.78 17.63
C GLY A 75 10.42 27.58 17.96
N GLY A 76 11.73 27.80 17.93
CA GLY A 76 12.74 26.75 17.83
C GLY A 76 12.62 25.61 18.84
N PHE A 77 12.63 24.38 18.33
CA PHE A 77 12.98 23.19 19.08
C PHE A 77 14.42 22.79 18.74
N ASN A 78 15.32 23.01 19.69
CA ASN A 78 16.72 22.60 19.61
C ASN A 78 16.83 21.18 20.19
N TRP A 79 17.04 20.17 19.34
CA TRP A 79 17.35 18.82 19.79
C TRP A 79 18.86 18.71 20.03
N GLY A 80 19.28 19.21 21.20
CA GLY A 80 20.61 18.93 21.74
C GLY A 80 20.73 17.47 22.19
N GLN A 81 21.94 16.94 22.05
CA GLN A 81 22.38 15.58 22.42
C GLN A 81 21.96 15.12 23.83
N PRO A 82 21.91 13.79 24.09
CA PRO A 82 21.37 13.24 25.32
C PRO A 82 22.36 13.42 26.49
N GLY A 83 21.96 14.23 27.48
CA GLY A 83 22.63 14.29 28.77
C GLY A 83 22.02 15.34 29.68
N GLY A 84 21.51 14.91 30.85
CA GLY A 84 21.21 15.81 31.97
C GLY A 84 19.77 15.74 32.47
N GLN A 85 19.62 15.20 33.68
CA GLN A 85 18.42 15.23 34.50
C GLN A 85 17.90 16.66 34.71
N GLY A 86 16.58 16.83 34.72
CA GLY A 86 15.94 18.08 35.16
C GLY A 86 14.46 18.10 34.83
N GLY A 87 13.62 17.67 35.77
CA GLY A 87 12.17 17.71 35.63
C GLY A 87 11.64 19.13 35.54
N PHE A 88 10.60 19.34 34.73
CA PHE A 88 9.80 20.57 34.76
C PHE A 88 8.31 20.24 34.77
N ASN A 89 7.65 20.85 35.77
CA ASN A 89 6.29 20.65 36.24
C ASN A 89 5.34 21.56 35.46
N TRP A 90 4.22 21.02 34.94
CA TRP A 90 3.17 21.81 34.28
C TRP A 90 2.16 22.30 35.31
N GLY A 91 2.20 23.59 35.64
CA GLY A 91 1.19 24.27 36.46
C GLY A 91 -0.12 24.49 35.71
N GLN A 92 -1.23 24.21 36.38
CA GLN A 92 -2.62 24.45 35.96
C GLN A 92 -3.02 25.96 35.98
N PRO A 93 -4.17 26.35 35.39
CA PRO A 93 -4.47 27.71 34.96
C PRO A 93 -5.27 28.53 35.98
N GLY A 94 -5.15 29.86 35.91
CA GLY A 94 -6.05 30.78 36.62
C GLY A 94 -6.11 32.17 36.00
N GLY A 95 -7.31 32.78 36.00
CA GLY A 95 -7.48 34.24 36.12
C GLY A 95 -8.28 34.94 35.00
N GLN A 96 -9.45 35.48 35.36
CA GLN A 96 -10.42 36.26 34.57
C GLN A 96 -9.99 37.70 34.21
N GLY A 97 -10.68 38.30 33.23
CA GLY A 97 -11.24 39.66 33.37
C GLY A 97 -11.13 40.62 32.17
N GLY A 98 -12.28 41.11 31.66
CA GLY A 98 -12.35 42.36 30.86
C GLY A 98 -13.48 42.45 29.84
N GLN A 99 -14.64 42.99 30.24
CA GLN A 99 -15.80 43.31 29.38
C GLN A 99 -15.66 44.68 28.70
N GLY A 100 -16.34 44.85 27.55
CA GLY A 100 -16.73 46.14 26.96
C GLY A 100 -17.62 45.93 25.73
N GLY A 101 -18.91 46.26 25.84
CA GLY A 101 -19.95 45.94 24.86
C GLY A 101 -20.49 47.10 24.00
N PHE A 102 -21.67 46.82 23.42
CA PHE A 102 -22.66 47.67 22.69
C PHE A 102 -22.44 47.86 21.17
N ASN A 103 -23.46 47.96 20.30
CA ASN A 103 -24.84 47.43 20.17
C ASN A 103 -25.30 47.76 18.72
N TRP A 104 -26.39 47.13 18.29
CA TRP A 104 -26.98 47.01 16.95
C TRP A 104 -27.47 48.29 16.22
N GLY A 105 -27.53 48.18 14.88
CA GLY A 105 -28.34 49.06 14.01
C GLY A 105 -28.59 48.46 12.62
N GLN A 106 -29.76 47.87 12.40
CA GLN A 106 -30.50 47.87 11.12
C GLN A 106 -31.52 49.03 11.21
N PRO A 107 -32.08 49.64 10.11
CA PRO A 107 -32.78 48.91 9.03
C PRO A 107 -32.86 49.60 7.63
N GLY A 108 -33.47 48.89 6.66
CA GLY A 108 -34.52 49.50 5.81
C GLY A 108 -34.36 49.53 4.29
N GLY A 109 -35.29 48.88 3.58
CA GLY A 109 -36.17 49.55 2.61
C GLY A 109 -35.81 49.50 1.11
N GLN A 110 -36.58 48.71 0.35
CA GLN A 110 -36.66 48.75 -1.12
C GLN A 110 -37.45 49.96 -1.65
N GLY A 111 -37.13 50.41 -2.88
CA GLY A 111 -38.07 51.09 -3.78
C GLY A 111 -37.41 51.90 -4.90
N GLY A 112 -37.77 51.63 -6.16
CA GLY A 112 -37.69 52.64 -7.25
C GLY A 112 -37.04 52.21 -8.56
N GLN A 113 -37.78 52.34 -9.66
CA GLN A 113 -37.55 51.86 -11.04
C GLN A 113 -36.66 52.76 -11.94
N GLN A 114 -36.13 52.09 -12.98
CA GLN A 114 -35.89 52.52 -14.38
C GLN A 114 -34.84 53.60 -14.72
N GLY A 115 -33.98 53.24 -15.68
CA GLY A 115 -33.07 54.14 -16.38
C GLY A 115 -32.05 53.37 -17.22
N GLY A 116 -32.49 52.78 -18.33
CA GLY A 116 -31.60 52.19 -19.33
C GLY A 116 -30.69 53.26 -19.93
N GLY A 117 -29.38 53.15 -19.69
CA GLY A 117 -28.41 54.11 -20.18
C GLY A 117 -27.09 53.41 -20.51
N TRP A 118 -26.57 53.76 -21.69
CA TRP A 118 -25.30 53.42 -22.34
C TRP A 118 -24.03 53.29 -21.44
N PHE A 119 -24.11 53.70 -20.18
CA PHE A 119 -23.08 53.59 -19.14
C PHE A 119 -23.01 52.22 -18.43
N GLY A 120 -24.02 51.36 -18.59
CA GLY A 120 -24.04 50.02 -17.96
C GLY A 120 -22.98 49.05 -18.52
N GLY A 121 -22.61 49.19 -19.79
CA GLY A 121 -21.58 48.37 -20.43
C GLY A 121 -20.16 48.67 -19.91
N TRP A 122 -19.87 49.95 -19.66
CA TRP A 122 -18.57 50.39 -19.13
C TRP A 122 -18.35 49.98 -17.67
N ARG A 123 -19.43 49.94 -16.88
CA ARG A 123 -19.41 49.51 -15.47
C ARG A 123 -19.22 47.99 -15.37
N LYS A 124 -19.97 47.21 -16.18
CA LYS A 124 -19.78 45.75 -16.30
C LYS A 124 -18.40 45.38 -16.84
N LYS A 125 -17.85 46.12 -17.81
CA LYS A 125 -16.51 45.87 -18.35
C LYS A 125 -15.40 46.19 -17.33
N ARG A 126 -15.56 47.26 -16.53
CA ARG A 126 -14.65 47.57 -15.41
C ARG A 126 -14.73 46.56 -14.27
N GLU A 127 -15.91 46.04 -13.97
CA GLU A 127 -16.08 44.96 -12.98
C GLU A 127 -15.49 43.64 -13.48
N LEU A 128 -15.66 43.31 -14.76
CA LEU A 128 -15.04 42.14 -15.37
C LEU A 128 -13.51 42.26 -15.36
N GLN A 129 -12.96 43.41 -15.74
CA GLN A 129 -11.51 43.66 -15.71
C GLN A 129 -10.95 43.69 -14.29
N LYS A 130 -11.71 44.20 -13.30
CA LYS A 130 -11.33 44.10 -11.88
C LYS A 130 -11.32 42.64 -11.42
N ARG A 131 -12.33 41.84 -11.79
CA ARG A 131 -12.38 40.41 -11.50
C ARG A 131 -11.23 39.65 -12.16
N GLU A 132 -10.96 39.89 -13.43
CA GLU A 132 -9.83 39.28 -14.16
C GLU A 132 -8.48 39.67 -13.55
N ALA A 133 -8.32 40.92 -13.10
CA ALA A 133 -7.11 41.39 -12.44
C ALA A 133 -6.97 40.84 -11.00
N GLU A 134 -8.06 40.70 -10.26
CA GLU A 134 -8.10 40.05 -8.95
C GLU A 134 -7.84 38.54 -9.07
N GLU A 135 -8.38 37.90 -10.12
CA GLU A 135 -8.17 36.50 -10.44
C GLU A 135 -6.71 36.23 -10.85
N LYS A 136 -6.12 37.11 -11.67
CA LYS A 136 -4.69 37.08 -12.01
C LYS A 136 -3.79 37.31 -10.80
N LYS A 137 -4.11 38.29 -9.93
CA LYS A 137 -3.39 38.50 -8.66
C LYS A 137 -3.54 37.32 -7.69
N MET A 138 -4.70 36.67 -7.68
CA MET A 138 -4.93 35.47 -6.90
C MET A 138 -4.20 34.26 -7.49
N LEU A 139 -4.04 34.18 -8.82
CA LEU A 139 -3.24 33.16 -9.50
C LEU A 139 -1.74 33.36 -9.23
N GLU A 140 -1.25 34.61 -9.29
CA GLU A 140 0.12 34.99 -8.96
C GLU A 140 0.43 34.77 -7.47
N LYS A 141 -0.49 35.11 -6.57
CA LYS A 141 -0.37 34.78 -5.12
C LYS A 141 -0.47 33.27 -4.85
N ARG A 142 -1.26 32.52 -5.64
CA ARG A 142 -1.35 31.05 -5.56
C ARG A 142 -0.08 30.37 -6.05
N GLN A 143 0.56 30.89 -7.09
CA GLN A 143 1.90 30.47 -7.52
C GLN A 143 2.97 30.78 -6.46
N GLN A 144 2.75 31.79 -5.62
CA GLN A 144 3.61 32.12 -4.48
C GLN A 144 3.34 31.29 -3.22
N GLN A 145 2.20 30.58 -3.14
CA GLN A 145 1.82 29.72 -2.01
C GLN A 145 2.27 28.25 -2.16
N VAL A 146 3.14 28.00 -3.12
CA VAL A 146 3.90 26.76 -3.29
C VAL A 146 4.63 26.46 -1.97
N SER A 147 4.33 25.32 -1.36
CA SER A 147 4.99 24.87 -0.13
C SER A 147 6.51 24.92 -0.28
N VAL A 148 7.24 25.13 0.82
CA VAL A 148 8.72 25.12 0.80
C VAL A 148 9.26 23.83 0.14
N MET A 149 8.53 22.72 0.22
CA MET A 149 8.85 21.48 -0.48
C MET A 149 8.71 21.57 -2.01
N ASP A 150 7.66 22.21 -2.54
CA ASP A 150 7.44 22.33 -3.99
C ASP A 150 8.45 23.30 -4.63
N SER A 151 9.06 24.21 -3.84
CA SER A 151 10.22 25.02 -4.28
C SER A 151 11.53 24.22 -4.48
N THR A 152 11.62 23.02 -3.91
CA THR A 152 12.77 22.12 -4.03
C THR A 152 12.59 21.03 -5.09
N LYS A 153 11.40 20.99 -5.71
CA LYS A 153 11.05 19.99 -6.71
C LYS A 153 11.87 20.19 -7.98
N LYS A 154 12.49 19.11 -8.43
CA LYS A 154 13.17 19.08 -9.73
C LYS A 154 12.14 18.74 -10.79
N ASP A 155 12.10 19.51 -11.87
CA ASP A 155 11.15 19.29 -12.96
C ASP A 155 11.87 18.77 -14.20
N PHE A 156 11.36 17.66 -14.74
CA PHE A 156 11.70 17.15 -16.05
C PHE A 156 10.43 16.63 -16.74
N LYS A 157 10.23 17.03 -18.00
CA LYS A 157 9.12 16.59 -18.83
C LYS A 157 9.52 16.63 -20.30
N TYR A 158 9.32 15.51 -20.98
CA TYR A 158 9.51 15.36 -22.42
C TYR A 158 8.23 14.80 -23.04
N LYS A 159 7.74 15.42 -24.12
CA LYS A 159 6.40 15.13 -24.68
C LYS A 159 6.42 14.19 -25.90
N ASP A 160 7.60 13.96 -26.46
CA ASP A 160 7.79 13.24 -27.73
C ASP A 160 8.63 11.96 -27.54
N ALA A 161 8.49 11.28 -26.40
CA ALA A 161 9.07 9.94 -26.21
C ALA A 161 8.28 8.89 -26.99
N SER A 162 8.87 7.71 -27.19
CA SER A 162 8.15 6.50 -27.58
C SER A 162 8.14 5.49 -26.43
N LEU A 163 7.15 4.61 -26.44
CA LEU A 163 6.98 3.52 -25.48
C LEU A 163 6.69 2.22 -26.24
N VAL A 164 7.45 1.17 -25.94
CA VAL A 164 7.10 -0.20 -26.29
C VAL A 164 6.65 -0.90 -25.01
N PHE A 165 5.38 -1.27 -24.97
CA PHE A 165 4.80 -2.12 -23.95
C PHE A 165 4.87 -3.58 -24.42
N THR A 166 5.36 -4.50 -23.58
CA THR A 166 5.33 -5.94 -23.89
C THR A 166 4.73 -6.72 -22.74
N LEU A 167 3.78 -7.60 -23.04
CA LEU A 167 3.13 -8.52 -22.12
C LEU A 167 3.00 -9.88 -22.79
N ASP A 168 3.47 -10.94 -22.13
CA ASP A 168 3.36 -12.33 -22.62
C ASP A 168 3.87 -12.53 -24.07
N GLY A 169 4.89 -11.77 -24.46
CA GLY A 169 5.49 -11.80 -25.80
C GLY A 169 4.79 -10.92 -26.85
N GLU A 170 3.64 -10.33 -26.53
CA GLU A 170 2.93 -9.39 -27.39
C GLU A 170 3.40 -7.95 -27.13
N ALA A 171 3.82 -7.25 -28.18
CA ALA A 171 4.32 -5.88 -28.10
C ALA A 171 3.34 -4.86 -28.70
N GLN A 172 3.14 -3.74 -28.02
CA GLN A 172 2.41 -2.56 -28.49
C GLN A 172 3.31 -1.33 -28.43
N SER A 173 3.33 -0.55 -29.52
CA SER A 173 4.15 0.65 -29.64
C SER A 173 3.30 1.92 -29.62
N PHE A 174 3.77 2.91 -28.87
CA PHE A 174 3.12 4.21 -28.71
C PHE A 174 4.12 5.33 -29.00
N GLU A 175 3.72 6.23 -29.87
CA GLU A 175 4.47 7.44 -30.21
C GLU A 175 3.89 8.67 -29.49
N LYS A 176 4.69 9.73 -29.34
CA LYS A 176 4.28 10.98 -28.68
C LYS A 176 3.80 10.77 -27.24
N VAL A 177 4.56 9.95 -26.51
CA VAL A 177 4.37 9.69 -25.09
C VAL A 177 4.99 10.84 -24.30
N THR A 178 4.21 11.38 -23.37
CA THR A 178 4.74 12.31 -22.39
C THR A 178 5.35 11.54 -21.22
N PHE A 179 6.65 11.68 -21.04
CA PHE A 179 7.42 11.13 -19.93
C PHE A 179 7.87 12.27 -19.01
N SER A 180 7.77 12.09 -17.69
CA SER A 180 8.19 13.11 -16.73
C SER A 180 8.68 12.52 -15.41
N LEU A 181 9.57 13.25 -14.73
CA LEU A 181 9.96 12.97 -13.35
C LEU A 181 8.76 13.24 -12.42
N ALA A 182 8.55 12.39 -11.43
CA ALA A 182 7.38 12.44 -10.56
C ALA A 182 7.72 12.67 -9.08
N GLY A 183 6.72 13.15 -8.36
CA GLY A 183 6.75 13.40 -6.91
C GLY A 183 7.67 14.56 -6.51
N VAL A 184 7.82 14.73 -5.20
CA VAL A 184 8.67 15.77 -4.58
C VAL A 184 9.68 15.09 -3.65
N SER A 185 9.20 14.48 -2.56
CA SER A 185 10.03 13.70 -1.62
C SER A 185 10.64 12.45 -2.25
N SER A 186 9.97 11.83 -3.22
CA SER A 186 10.47 10.67 -3.96
C SER A 186 11.76 10.97 -4.74
N GLN A 187 12.00 12.23 -5.11
CA GLN A 187 13.17 12.62 -5.90
C GLN A 187 14.48 12.57 -5.09
N TYR A 188 14.38 12.50 -3.77
CA TYR A 188 15.52 12.40 -2.86
C TYR A 188 16.09 10.99 -2.77
N TYR A 189 15.33 9.96 -3.17
CA TYR A 189 15.76 8.56 -3.12
C TYR A 189 16.68 8.19 -4.27
N LYS A 190 17.43 7.09 -4.13
CA LYS A 190 18.28 6.57 -5.21
C LYS A 190 17.49 6.25 -6.46
N ARG A 191 16.31 5.63 -6.28
CA ARG A 191 15.40 5.20 -7.35
C ARG A 191 14.27 6.20 -7.52
N GLN A 192 14.17 6.76 -8.71
CA GLN A 192 13.24 7.86 -9.04
C GLN A 192 11.87 7.34 -9.46
N ALA A 193 10.84 8.15 -9.24
CA ALA A 193 9.47 7.91 -9.72
C ALA A 193 9.20 8.70 -11.02
N PHE A 194 8.31 8.21 -11.87
CA PHE A 194 7.99 8.81 -13.16
C PHE A 194 6.48 8.87 -13.43
N ASN A 195 6.05 9.72 -14.36
CA ASN A 195 4.72 9.66 -14.94
C ASN A 195 4.83 9.41 -16.44
N ILE A 196 3.98 8.51 -16.94
CA ILE A 196 3.85 8.19 -18.36
C ILE A 196 2.44 8.54 -18.79
N LYS A 197 2.30 9.33 -19.85
CA LYS A 197 1.01 9.67 -20.48
C LYS A 197 1.07 9.39 -21.98
N ILE A 198 0.29 8.40 -22.40
CA ILE A 198 0.11 8.00 -23.80
C ILE A 198 -0.67 9.10 -24.54
N GLY A 199 -0.31 9.34 -25.80
CA GLY A 199 -0.87 10.41 -26.60
C GLY A 199 -2.39 10.32 -26.83
N LYS A 200 -3.02 11.49 -27.05
CA LYS A 200 -4.24 11.72 -27.86
C LYS A 200 -5.18 10.53 -28.08
N LYS A 201 -4.82 9.67 -29.03
CA LYS A 201 -5.73 8.77 -29.75
C LYS A 201 -5.60 7.29 -29.36
N GLN A 202 -4.76 6.97 -28.39
CA GLN A 202 -4.45 5.60 -28.03
C GLN A 202 -4.73 5.35 -26.54
N LEU A 203 -5.12 4.12 -26.24
CA LEU A 203 -5.24 3.57 -24.89
C LEU A 203 -4.39 2.32 -24.82
N LEU A 204 -3.78 2.09 -23.66
CA LEU A 204 -3.20 0.80 -23.29
C LEU A 204 -4.20 0.13 -22.35
N TYR A 205 -4.98 -0.81 -22.88
CA TYR A 205 -5.98 -1.60 -22.16
C TYR A 205 -6.84 -0.77 -21.19
N GLY A 206 -7.54 0.24 -21.74
CA GLY A 206 -8.44 1.10 -20.97
C GLY A 206 -7.77 2.20 -20.14
N ARG A 207 -6.45 2.40 -20.28
CA ARG A 207 -5.72 3.46 -19.58
C ARG A 207 -4.83 4.28 -20.49
N LYS A 208 -4.50 5.48 -20.03
CA LYS A 208 -3.73 6.49 -20.78
C LYS A 208 -2.62 7.13 -19.97
N GLN A 209 -2.78 7.23 -18.66
CA GLN A 209 -1.84 7.89 -17.78
C GLN A 209 -1.56 7.01 -16.58
N PHE A 210 -0.28 6.79 -16.32
CA PHE A 210 0.21 5.91 -15.28
C PHE A 210 1.20 6.65 -14.40
N ARG A 211 1.14 6.38 -13.09
CA ARG A 211 2.19 6.75 -12.14
C ARG A 211 3.12 5.56 -11.97
N ILE A 212 4.40 5.76 -12.22
CA ILE A 212 5.44 4.75 -12.01
C ILE A 212 6.15 5.09 -10.70
N ARG A 213 6.00 4.25 -9.70
CA ARG A 213 6.50 4.47 -8.34
C ARG A 213 7.64 3.51 -8.04
N SER A 214 8.75 4.05 -7.54
CA SER A 214 9.88 3.24 -7.08
C SER A 214 9.59 2.55 -5.75
N ASP A 215 8.60 3.05 -4.99
CA ASP A 215 8.29 2.70 -3.61
C ASP A 215 9.55 2.61 -2.72
N ALA A 216 10.57 3.42 -3.03
CA ALA A 216 11.86 3.40 -2.35
C ALA A 216 11.79 3.79 -0.86
N ARG A 217 10.67 4.36 -0.43
CA ARG A 217 10.39 4.73 0.95
C ARG A 217 10.11 3.52 1.84
N GLU A 218 9.60 2.44 1.27
CA GLU A 218 9.13 1.28 2.02
C GLU A 218 9.81 -0.02 1.52
N PRO A 219 10.14 -0.97 2.41
CA PRO A 219 11.02 -2.09 2.07
C PRO A 219 10.37 -3.21 1.24
N THR A 220 9.04 -3.26 1.13
CA THR A 220 8.31 -4.42 0.60
C THR A 220 7.92 -4.30 -0.87
N MET A 221 7.74 -3.09 -1.40
CA MET A 221 7.04 -2.83 -2.67
C MET A 221 5.60 -3.40 -2.74
N ILE A 222 5.05 -3.88 -1.62
CA ILE A 222 3.72 -4.53 -1.53
C ILE A 222 2.67 -3.54 -1.03
N ARG A 223 3.06 -2.57 -0.18
CA ARG A 223 2.13 -1.72 0.57
C ARG A 223 1.14 -0.99 -0.33
N SER A 224 1.63 -0.37 -1.40
CA SER A 224 0.78 0.36 -2.34
C SER A 224 -0.18 -0.57 -3.09
N LYS A 225 0.31 -1.73 -3.56
CA LYS A 225 -0.51 -2.74 -4.23
C LYS A 225 -1.58 -3.30 -3.31
N LEU A 226 -1.21 -3.66 -2.09
CA LEU A 226 -2.12 -4.23 -1.09
C LEU A 226 -3.20 -3.22 -0.71
N PHE A 227 -2.85 -1.93 -0.55
CA PHE A 227 -3.82 -0.88 -0.27
C PHE A 227 -4.84 -0.71 -1.42
N CYS A 228 -4.35 -0.66 -2.67
CA CYS A 228 -5.20 -0.63 -3.86
C CYS A 228 -6.15 -1.85 -3.93
N ASP A 229 -5.61 -3.05 -3.70
CA ASP A 229 -6.38 -4.30 -3.73
C ASP A 229 -7.48 -4.29 -2.66
N VAL A 230 -7.17 -3.84 -1.45
CA VAL A 230 -8.15 -3.71 -0.36
C VAL A 230 -9.26 -2.72 -0.70
N MET A 231 -8.92 -1.55 -1.25
CA MET A 231 -9.94 -0.57 -1.69
C MET A 231 -10.83 -1.15 -2.79
N GLY A 232 -10.25 -1.87 -3.76
CA GLY A 232 -10.99 -2.52 -4.83
C GLY A 232 -11.92 -3.61 -4.30
N ARG A 233 -11.42 -4.49 -3.43
CA ARG A 233 -12.19 -5.56 -2.78
C ARG A 233 -13.37 -5.04 -1.96
N LEU A 234 -13.23 -3.87 -1.36
CA LEU A 234 -14.31 -3.19 -0.62
C LEU A 234 -15.30 -2.46 -1.54
N GLY A 235 -15.08 -2.47 -2.85
CA GLY A 235 -15.93 -1.78 -3.83
C GLY A 235 -15.92 -0.25 -3.67
N LEU A 236 -14.83 0.32 -3.15
CA LEU A 236 -14.75 1.77 -2.97
C LEU A 236 -14.78 2.47 -4.34
N LYS A 237 -15.50 3.59 -4.40
CA LYS A 237 -15.62 4.36 -5.64
C LYS A 237 -14.27 4.94 -6.01
N ASN A 238 -13.94 4.88 -7.30
CA ASN A 238 -12.68 5.38 -7.85
C ASN A 238 -11.44 4.88 -7.09
N ALA A 239 -11.55 3.65 -6.55
CA ALA A 239 -10.43 2.90 -6.01
C ALA A 239 -9.35 2.73 -7.08
N MET A 240 -8.22 3.37 -6.82
CA MET A 240 -7.05 3.31 -7.68
C MET A 240 -6.53 1.88 -7.77
N SER A 241 -6.21 1.42 -8.98
CA SER A 241 -5.55 0.12 -9.18
C SER A 241 -4.03 0.28 -9.22
N ALA A 242 -3.32 -0.77 -8.81
CA ALA A 242 -1.88 -0.88 -8.91
C ALA A 242 -1.48 -2.26 -9.41
N ASN A 243 -0.31 -2.36 -10.03
CA ASN A 243 0.38 -3.61 -10.36
C ASN A 243 1.88 -3.32 -10.52
N TYR A 244 2.62 -4.15 -11.25
CA TYR A 244 4.06 -4.01 -11.40
C TYR A 244 4.51 -4.01 -12.86
N ILE A 245 5.66 -3.40 -13.12
CA ILE A 245 6.33 -3.39 -14.44
C ILE A 245 7.84 -3.54 -14.29
N LYS A 246 8.51 -4.01 -15.34
CA LYS A 246 9.94 -3.71 -15.57
C LYS A 246 10.05 -2.46 -16.44
N LEU A 247 10.92 -1.53 -16.08
CA LEU A 247 11.10 -0.27 -16.81
C LEU A 247 12.51 -0.20 -17.41
N SER A 248 12.61 0.21 -18.67
CA SER A 248 13.87 0.61 -19.30
C SER A 248 13.77 1.97 -19.98
N ILE A 249 14.86 2.73 -20.02
CA ILE A 249 14.96 4.00 -20.76
C ILE A 249 16.19 3.96 -21.66
N ASN A 250 16.02 4.15 -22.97
CA ASN A 250 17.10 4.09 -23.96
C ASN A 250 17.94 2.79 -23.85
N GLY A 251 17.28 1.66 -23.56
CA GLY A 251 17.93 0.36 -23.37
C GLY A 251 18.60 0.13 -22.01
N GLU A 252 18.70 1.15 -21.15
CA GLU A 252 19.14 0.97 -19.76
C GLU A 252 18.03 0.35 -18.93
N ASP A 253 18.30 -0.78 -18.26
CA ASP A 253 17.35 -1.44 -17.35
C ASP A 253 17.30 -0.72 -16.01
N LEU A 254 16.14 -0.14 -15.68
CA LEU A 254 15.90 0.54 -14.41
C LEU A 254 15.29 -0.41 -13.35
N GLY A 255 14.98 -1.65 -13.74
CA GLY A 255 14.48 -2.69 -12.86
C GLY A 255 12.96 -2.62 -12.63
N PHE A 256 12.55 -3.07 -11.45
CA PHE A 256 11.17 -3.37 -11.10
C PHE A 256 10.46 -2.18 -10.42
N TYR A 257 9.25 -1.83 -10.86
CA TYR A 257 8.50 -0.68 -10.36
C TYR A 257 7.04 -1.03 -10.10
N VAL A 258 6.42 -0.31 -9.16
CA VAL A 258 4.96 -0.30 -9.00
C VAL A 258 4.38 0.63 -10.05
N ILE A 259 3.41 0.16 -10.83
CA ILE A 259 2.60 0.99 -11.72
C ILE A 259 1.23 1.20 -11.10
N MET A 260 0.73 2.42 -11.13
CA MET A 260 -0.56 2.77 -10.56
C MET A 260 -1.40 3.57 -11.54
N ASP A 261 -2.71 3.49 -11.33
CA ASP A 261 -3.66 4.40 -11.94
C ASP A 261 -3.31 5.87 -11.62
N SER A 262 -3.98 6.79 -12.32
CA SER A 262 -3.97 8.21 -11.96
C SER A 262 -5.36 8.79 -12.19
N LEU A 263 -6.05 9.18 -11.12
CA LEU A 263 -7.31 9.93 -11.23
C LEU A 263 -7.02 11.31 -11.83
N LYS A 264 -7.21 11.43 -13.14
CA LYS A 264 -6.95 12.62 -13.97
C LYS A 264 -8.11 12.80 -14.95
N LEU A 265 -8.12 13.88 -15.71
CA LEU A 265 -9.18 14.14 -16.71
C LEU A 265 -9.39 12.96 -17.67
N SER A 266 -8.33 12.28 -18.10
CA SER A 266 -8.47 11.09 -18.96
C SER A 266 -9.15 9.92 -18.27
N TYR A 267 -8.99 9.77 -16.95
CA TYR A 267 -9.66 8.70 -16.20
C TYR A 267 -11.17 8.96 -16.18
N VAL A 268 -11.59 10.18 -15.81
CA VAL A 268 -13.02 10.50 -15.70
C VAL A 268 -13.71 10.58 -17.07
N GLU A 269 -12.96 10.93 -18.12
CA GLU A 269 -13.42 10.80 -19.51
C GLU A 269 -13.69 9.33 -19.87
N ILE A 270 -12.78 8.41 -19.54
CA ILE A 270 -12.91 6.99 -19.87
C ILE A 270 -14.01 6.32 -19.04
N GLU A 271 -14.04 6.55 -17.73
CA GLU A 271 -14.94 5.84 -16.81
C GLU A 271 -16.36 6.44 -16.75
N TYR A 272 -16.49 7.75 -17.00
CA TYR A 272 -17.76 8.48 -16.82
C TYR A 272 -18.21 9.29 -18.03
N GLY A 273 -17.41 9.37 -19.10
CA GLY A 273 -17.69 10.26 -20.23
C GLY A 273 -17.60 11.74 -19.89
N ASP A 274 -16.97 12.11 -18.76
CA ASP A 274 -16.89 13.48 -18.25
C ASP A 274 -15.71 14.25 -18.88
N VAL A 275 -15.87 14.61 -20.14
CA VAL A 275 -14.85 15.29 -20.94
C VAL A 275 -14.57 16.70 -20.40
N ASN A 276 -13.29 17.04 -20.19
CA ASN A 276 -12.84 18.35 -19.69
C ASN A 276 -13.51 18.79 -18.37
N SER A 277 -13.79 17.83 -17.48
CA SER A 277 -14.41 18.09 -16.18
C SER A 277 -13.71 19.20 -15.41
N THR A 278 -14.48 20.10 -14.79
CA THR A 278 -14.00 21.05 -13.76
C THR A 278 -14.28 20.55 -12.35
N ASN A 279 -14.92 19.39 -12.21
CA ASN A 279 -15.35 18.85 -10.92
C ASN A 279 -14.41 17.77 -10.38
N LEU A 280 -13.22 17.61 -10.96
CA LEU A 280 -12.14 16.76 -10.44
C LEU A 280 -11.07 17.64 -9.80
N LEU A 281 -10.90 17.48 -8.49
CA LEU A 281 -9.99 18.27 -7.66
C LEU A 281 -8.94 17.35 -7.04
N GLN A 282 -7.71 17.83 -6.95
CA GLN A 282 -6.61 17.19 -6.24
C GLN A 282 -6.26 18.00 -5.00
N CYS A 283 -6.33 17.37 -3.83
CA CYS A 283 -5.96 17.93 -2.54
C CYS A 283 -4.56 17.45 -2.16
N LYS A 284 -3.56 18.18 -2.62
CA LYS A 284 -2.12 17.88 -2.46
C LYS A 284 -1.39 18.81 -1.49
N ASP A 285 -2.10 19.75 -0.88
CA ASP A 285 -1.54 20.63 0.14
C ASP A 285 -2.08 20.20 1.51
N LEU A 286 -1.27 20.35 2.55
CA LEU A 286 -1.66 19.98 3.91
C LEU A 286 -2.87 20.78 4.40
N ASN A 287 -3.59 20.20 5.37
CA ASN A 287 -4.77 20.75 6.02
C ASN A 287 -6.00 20.93 5.10
N ALA A 288 -6.09 20.16 4.01
CA ALA A 288 -7.33 20.00 3.25
C ALA A 288 -8.27 19.03 3.98
N PHE A 289 -9.12 19.55 4.88
CA PHE A 289 -10.03 18.75 5.71
C PHE A 289 -11.49 18.76 5.23
N LEU A 290 -11.73 19.05 3.95
CA LEU A 290 -13.07 19.15 3.34
C LEU A 290 -14.00 20.18 4.02
N THR A 291 -13.41 21.28 4.49
CA THR A 291 -14.15 22.46 4.95
C THR A 291 -14.01 23.59 3.93
N SER A 292 -14.68 24.72 4.13
CA SER A 292 -14.58 25.88 3.23
C SER A 292 -13.13 26.34 2.97
N SER A 293 -12.19 26.14 3.92
CA SER A 293 -10.76 26.44 3.70
C SER A 293 -10.10 25.53 2.65
N SER A 294 -10.67 24.35 2.41
CA SER A 294 -10.19 23.43 1.38
C SER A 294 -10.39 23.96 -0.04
N GLY A 295 -11.25 24.98 -0.22
CA GLY A 295 -11.46 25.66 -1.49
C GLY A 295 -10.23 26.41 -2.01
N THR A 296 -9.17 26.54 -1.22
CA THR A 296 -7.86 27.07 -1.62
C THR A 296 -6.73 26.07 -1.59
N THR A 297 -6.86 24.93 -0.88
CA THR A 297 -5.81 23.90 -0.78
C THR A 297 -6.02 22.71 -1.72
N CYS A 298 -7.22 22.55 -2.27
CA CYS A 298 -7.49 21.60 -3.35
C CYS A 298 -7.53 22.34 -4.69
N LEU A 299 -6.81 21.82 -5.68
CA LEU A 299 -6.65 22.42 -7.00
C LEU A 299 -7.42 21.63 -8.05
N SER A 300 -7.91 22.30 -9.08
CA SER A 300 -8.54 21.62 -10.22
C SER A 300 -7.50 20.80 -11.00
N GLU A 301 -7.86 19.57 -11.37
CA GLU A 301 -7.09 18.75 -12.32
C GLU A 301 -7.21 19.27 -13.77
N ASN A 302 -8.14 20.20 -14.02
CA ASN A 302 -8.27 20.90 -15.28
C ASN A 302 -7.48 22.21 -15.26
N GLU A 303 -6.21 22.15 -15.63
CA GLU A 303 -5.33 23.31 -15.74
C GLU A 303 -5.80 24.32 -16.82
N ASP A 304 -6.47 23.83 -17.88
CA ASP A 304 -6.97 24.68 -18.97
C ASP A 304 -8.25 25.45 -18.57
N ASN A 305 -9.04 24.89 -17.64
CA ASN A 305 -10.23 25.51 -17.05
C ASN A 305 -10.33 25.21 -15.55
N PRO A 306 -9.60 25.95 -14.69
CA PRO A 306 -9.49 25.64 -13.26
C PRO A 306 -10.66 26.19 -12.43
N ASP A 307 -11.89 26.17 -12.96
CA ASP A 307 -13.07 26.60 -12.23
C ASP A 307 -13.35 25.65 -11.04
N THR A 308 -13.48 26.23 -9.85
CA THR A 308 -13.73 25.53 -8.58
C THR A 308 -15.04 25.98 -7.91
N SER A 309 -15.90 26.70 -8.64
CA SER A 309 -17.12 27.28 -8.08
C SER A 309 -18.07 26.23 -7.52
N ALA A 310 -18.27 25.12 -8.25
CA ALA A 310 -19.08 23.99 -7.81
C ALA A 310 -18.51 23.32 -6.55
N PHE A 311 -17.17 23.19 -6.48
CA PHE A 311 -16.49 22.63 -5.32
C PHE A 311 -16.64 23.52 -4.08
N LYS A 312 -16.48 24.84 -4.22
CA LYS A 312 -16.67 25.79 -3.10
C LYS A 312 -18.13 25.80 -2.61
N GLN A 313 -19.09 25.69 -3.52
CA GLN A 313 -20.50 25.53 -3.15
C GLN A 313 -20.70 24.24 -2.35
N PHE A 314 -20.13 23.12 -2.82
CA PHE A 314 -20.16 21.84 -2.11
C PHE A 314 -19.57 21.93 -0.71
N LEU A 315 -18.39 22.55 -0.53
CA LEU A 315 -17.78 22.74 0.78
C LEU A 315 -18.68 23.56 1.71
N SER A 316 -19.30 24.63 1.21
CA SER A 316 -20.26 25.42 2.00
C SER A 316 -21.50 24.61 2.42
N GLN A 317 -22.02 23.76 1.54
CA GLN A 317 -23.11 22.85 1.86
C GLN A 317 -22.70 21.82 2.92
N LEU A 318 -21.49 21.28 2.79
CA LEU A 318 -20.93 20.28 3.69
C LEU A 318 -20.69 20.86 5.09
N ASP A 319 -20.09 22.05 5.19
CA ASP A 319 -19.91 22.78 6.45
C ASP A 319 -21.24 23.13 7.14
N SER A 320 -22.31 23.34 6.35
CA SER A 320 -23.63 23.68 6.87
C SER A 320 -24.45 22.45 7.31
N ALA A 321 -24.06 21.24 6.90
CA ALA A 321 -24.79 20.04 7.27
C ALA A 321 -24.61 19.70 8.74
N ASN A 322 -25.71 19.37 9.40
CA ASN A 322 -25.74 18.96 10.80
C ASN A 322 -26.20 17.50 10.98
N SER A 323 -26.46 16.80 9.88
CA SER A 323 -26.88 15.39 9.88
C SER A 323 -26.39 14.66 8.64
N VAL A 324 -26.24 13.34 8.77
CA VAL A 324 -25.89 12.44 7.66
C VAL A 324 -26.91 12.52 6.53
N SER A 325 -28.20 12.67 6.84
CA SER A 325 -29.26 12.80 5.82
C SER A 325 -29.10 14.05 4.94
N GLN A 326 -28.58 15.15 5.47
CA GLN A 326 -28.29 16.35 4.69
C GLN A 326 -27.06 16.15 3.81
N MET A 327 -25.97 15.61 4.37
CA MET A 327 -24.76 15.29 3.60
C MET A 327 -25.05 14.34 2.44
N ALA A 328 -25.91 13.34 2.68
CA ALA A 328 -26.28 12.34 1.70
C ALA A 328 -26.91 12.91 0.42
N GLN A 329 -27.40 14.16 0.41
CA GLN A 329 -27.98 14.77 -0.78
C GLN A 329 -26.94 15.09 -1.87
N TYR A 330 -25.69 15.31 -1.48
CA TYR A 330 -24.63 15.77 -2.39
C TYR A 330 -23.29 15.05 -2.18
N PHE A 331 -23.09 14.33 -1.07
CA PHE A 331 -21.85 13.66 -0.72
C PHE A 331 -22.05 12.16 -0.50
N ASP A 332 -21.13 11.35 -1.02
CA ASP A 332 -21.03 9.93 -0.72
C ASP A 332 -20.31 9.71 0.61
N TYR A 333 -21.01 10.03 1.71
CA TYR A 333 -20.46 9.97 3.06
C TYR A 333 -20.09 8.53 3.49
N GLU A 334 -20.75 7.50 2.92
CA GLU A 334 -20.47 6.09 3.26
C GLU A 334 -19.14 5.65 2.63
N ASN A 335 -18.90 5.98 1.36
CA ASN A 335 -17.58 5.79 0.74
C ASN A 335 -16.49 6.52 1.52
N PHE A 336 -16.73 7.79 1.88
CA PHE A 336 -15.79 8.60 2.66
C PHE A 336 -15.51 8.03 4.07
N LEU A 337 -16.54 7.54 4.77
CA LEU A 337 -16.36 6.89 6.07
C LEU A 337 -15.50 5.62 5.94
N ARG A 338 -15.73 4.79 4.91
CA ARG A 338 -14.93 3.58 4.68
C ARG A 338 -13.47 3.92 4.37
N VAL A 339 -13.23 4.94 3.55
CA VAL A 339 -11.88 5.47 3.26
C VAL A 339 -11.16 5.88 4.54
N THR A 340 -11.81 6.64 5.41
CA THR A 340 -11.20 7.13 6.66
C THR A 340 -10.99 6.03 7.70
N ILE A 341 -11.88 5.03 7.76
CA ILE A 341 -11.64 3.81 8.55
C ILE A 341 -10.41 3.05 8.02
N LEU A 342 -10.25 2.92 6.70
CA LEU A 342 -9.06 2.28 6.12
C LEU A 342 -7.78 3.05 6.42
N GLU A 343 -7.78 4.37 6.37
CA GLU A 343 -6.62 5.16 6.79
C GLU A 343 -6.21 4.81 8.23
N TRP A 344 -7.18 4.74 9.14
CA TRP A 344 -6.91 4.35 10.53
C TRP A 344 -6.43 2.91 10.69
N LEU A 345 -7.07 1.94 10.02
CA LEU A 345 -6.69 0.52 10.09
C LEU A 345 -5.30 0.26 9.50
N THR A 346 -4.93 1.01 8.46
CA THR A 346 -3.61 0.88 7.85
C THR A 346 -2.57 1.79 8.50
N GLY A 347 -2.96 2.67 9.43
CA GLY A 347 -2.02 3.64 10.01
C GLY A 347 -1.50 4.64 8.97
N SER A 348 -2.32 4.94 7.98
CA SER A 348 -2.04 5.89 6.92
C SER A 348 -2.07 7.31 7.49
N TRP A 349 -0.93 8.00 7.44
CA TRP A 349 -0.79 9.31 8.07
C TRP A 349 -0.62 10.46 7.10
N ASP A 350 -0.19 10.20 5.87
CA ASP A 350 0.00 11.23 4.84
C ASP A 350 -1.28 11.48 4.01
N HIS A 351 -2.45 11.15 4.57
CA HIS A 351 -3.76 11.24 3.91
C HIS A 351 -4.73 12.19 4.66
N TYR A 352 -6.05 12.02 4.48
CA TYR A 352 -7.06 12.96 4.96
C TYR A 352 -7.11 13.06 6.50
N THR A 353 -7.00 11.93 7.22
CA THR A 353 -7.33 11.87 8.64
C THR A 353 -6.33 12.59 9.55
N LEU A 354 -5.03 12.51 9.27
CA LEU A 354 -4.01 13.20 10.05
C LEU A 354 -3.55 14.50 9.40
N PHE A 355 -3.18 14.46 8.12
CA PHE A 355 -2.55 15.59 7.43
C PHE A 355 -3.51 16.41 6.56
N GLY A 356 -4.69 15.87 6.22
CA GLY A 356 -5.58 16.52 5.27
C GLY A 356 -4.93 16.62 3.90
N HIS A 357 -4.42 15.50 3.39
CA HIS A 357 -3.49 15.47 2.26
C HIS A 357 -3.74 14.23 1.36
N ASN A 358 -3.14 14.20 0.17
CA ASN A 358 -3.13 13.05 -0.76
C ASN A 358 -4.49 12.39 -1.07
N TYR A 359 -5.49 13.19 -1.41
CA TYR A 359 -6.77 12.68 -1.92
C TYR A 359 -7.33 13.53 -3.04
N ASN A 360 -8.20 12.94 -3.84
CA ASN A 360 -8.98 13.63 -4.84
C ASN A 360 -10.42 13.77 -4.37
N VAL A 361 -11.09 14.81 -4.86
CA VAL A 361 -12.53 14.99 -4.73
C VAL A 361 -13.11 15.06 -6.13
N TYR A 362 -14.13 14.26 -6.41
CA TYR A 362 -14.75 14.24 -7.72
C TYR A 362 -16.27 14.27 -7.63
N LYS A 363 -16.92 15.10 -8.44
CA LYS A 363 -18.37 15.04 -8.65
C LYS A 363 -18.69 14.18 -9.86
N ILE A 364 -19.19 12.98 -9.63
CA ILE A 364 -19.65 12.10 -10.70
C ILE A 364 -20.84 12.76 -11.43
N PRO A 365 -20.89 12.78 -12.78
CA PRO A 365 -22.04 13.28 -13.54
C PRO A 365 -23.34 12.62 -13.08
N ASN A 366 -24.37 13.44 -12.79
CA ASN A 366 -25.65 12.99 -12.22
C ASN A 366 -25.54 12.23 -10.87
N GLY A 367 -24.37 12.27 -10.24
CA GLY A 367 -24.06 11.61 -8.98
C GLY A 367 -23.71 12.60 -7.87
N LYS A 368 -23.01 12.07 -6.86
CA LYS A 368 -22.55 12.81 -5.68
C LYS A 368 -21.06 13.13 -5.80
N TRP A 369 -20.62 14.04 -4.95
CA TRP A 369 -19.20 14.21 -4.63
C TRP A 369 -18.70 12.99 -3.87
N GLU A 370 -17.51 12.51 -4.23
CA GLU A 370 -16.83 11.40 -3.56
C GLU A 370 -15.35 11.74 -3.34
N VAL A 371 -14.72 10.98 -2.45
CA VAL A 371 -13.32 11.11 -2.06
C VAL A 371 -12.59 9.82 -2.39
N SER A 372 -11.44 9.97 -3.05
CA SER A 372 -10.57 8.87 -3.45
C SER A 372 -9.12 9.18 -3.12
N LEU A 373 -8.44 8.28 -2.42
CA LEU A 373 -7.05 8.49 -1.99
C LEU A 373 -6.04 8.18 -3.11
N TYR A 374 -4.81 8.67 -2.96
CA TYR A 374 -3.66 8.28 -3.77
C TYR A 374 -2.37 8.40 -2.94
N ASP A 375 -1.25 7.80 -3.37
CA ASP A 375 0.06 7.84 -2.66
C ASP A 375 0.14 6.98 -1.39
N PHE A 376 0.18 5.65 -1.58
CA PHE A 376 -0.02 4.67 -0.50
C PHE A 376 1.27 4.12 0.12
N ASP A 377 2.43 4.72 -0.12
CA ASP A 377 3.70 4.25 0.46
C ASP A 377 3.75 4.46 1.99
N ALA A 378 3.12 5.52 2.49
CA ALA A 378 3.00 5.87 3.91
C ALA A 378 1.87 5.13 4.65
N THR A 379 1.69 3.83 4.36
CA THR A 379 0.63 2.99 4.93
C THR A 379 1.21 1.75 5.63
N TRP A 380 0.35 0.97 6.29
CA TRP A 380 0.70 -0.25 7.02
C TRP A 380 1.82 -0.06 8.04
N GLY A 381 1.74 1.02 8.81
CA GLY A 381 2.76 1.37 9.82
C GLY A 381 4.11 1.84 9.26
N GLN A 382 4.20 2.17 7.97
CA GLN A 382 5.39 2.81 7.41
C GLN A 382 5.53 4.24 7.93
N ASP A 383 6.64 4.54 8.61
CA ASP A 383 7.02 5.88 9.05
C ASP A 383 5.97 6.61 9.90
N LEU A 384 5.12 5.88 10.63
CA LEU A 384 4.00 6.51 11.34
C LEU A 384 4.46 7.55 12.37
N GLY A 385 5.63 7.37 12.98
CA GLY A 385 6.21 8.35 13.91
C GLY A 385 6.31 9.77 13.31
N LEU A 386 6.59 9.88 12.01
CA LEU A 386 6.62 11.18 11.30
C LEU A 386 5.21 11.76 11.12
N GLY A 387 4.22 10.90 10.89
CA GLY A 387 2.81 11.27 10.82
C GLY A 387 2.26 11.92 12.10
N LEU A 388 2.95 11.79 13.23
CA LEU A 388 2.55 12.37 14.51
C LEU A 388 3.14 13.77 14.75
N MET A 389 3.99 14.27 13.85
CA MET A 389 4.70 15.54 14.04
C MET A 389 3.78 16.78 14.02
N LEU A 390 2.62 16.68 13.35
CA LEU A 390 1.61 17.74 13.28
C LEU A 390 0.46 17.51 14.29
N GLY A 391 0.70 16.64 15.26
CA GLY A 391 -0.32 16.14 16.19
C GLY A 391 -0.89 14.80 15.74
N GLY A 392 -1.41 14.05 16.71
CA GLY A 392 -1.98 12.73 16.49
C GLY A 392 -2.65 12.19 17.75
N PRO A 393 -3.10 10.93 17.74
CA PRO A 393 -3.68 10.28 18.92
C PRO A 393 -2.72 10.33 20.12
N ARG A 394 -3.24 10.69 21.30
CA ARG A 394 -2.43 10.77 22.53
C ARG A 394 -1.98 9.40 23.05
N SER A 395 -2.65 8.34 22.63
CA SER A 395 -2.39 6.95 22.99
C SER A 395 -1.14 6.36 22.31
N ILE A 396 -0.60 7.04 21.29
CA ILE A 396 0.54 6.56 20.52
C ILE A 396 1.72 7.52 20.63
N SER A 397 2.93 6.97 20.59
CA SER A 397 4.18 7.72 20.73
C SER A 397 5.05 7.52 19.49
N ALA A 398 5.54 8.61 18.91
CA ALA A 398 6.40 8.57 17.72
C ALA A 398 7.67 7.73 17.93
N ASN A 399 8.23 7.77 19.14
CA ASN A 399 9.47 7.06 19.48
C ASN A 399 9.23 5.66 20.06
N ASN A 400 7.99 5.20 20.12
CA ASN A 400 7.67 3.86 20.62
C ASN A 400 6.71 3.14 19.67
N VAL A 401 7.32 2.39 18.76
CA VAL A 401 6.63 1.62 17.72
C VAL A 401 5.58 0.65 18.30
N SER A 402 5.79 0.08 19.49
CA SER A 402 4.83 -0.85 20.09
C SER A 402 3.48 -0.21 20.43
N THR A 403 3.42 1.13 20.48
CA THR A 403 2.19 1.87 20.75
C THR A 403 1.38 2.15 19.49
N TRP A 404 2.01 2.14 18.31
CA TRP A 404 1.43 2.63 17.05
C TRP A 404 0.09 1.99 16.66
N PRO A 405 -0.15 0.68 16.85
CA PRO A 405 -1.44 0.07 16.55
C PRO A 405 -2.57 0.51 17.50
N ASN A 406 -2.23 1.07 18.67
CA ASN A 406 -3.12 1.23 19.83
C ASN A 406 -3.92 2.55 19.87
N ALA A 407 -4.09 3.21 18.74
CA ALA A 407 -4.99 4.36 18.63
C ALA A 407 -6.42 3.90 18.33
N LYS A 408 -7.39 4.36 19.12
CA LYS A 408 -8.82 4.29 18.79
C LYS A 408 -9.15 5.22 17.61
N TYR A 409 -10.16 4.88 16.81
CA TYR A 409 -10.59 5.69 15.67
C TYR A 409 -10.97 7.12 16.09
N GLU A 410 -11.67 7.26 17.22
CA GLU A 410 -12.10 8.55 17.77
C GLU A 410 -10.94 9.44 18.22
N GLU A 411 -9.77 8.85 18.50
CA GLU A 411 -8.53 9.58 18.79
C GLU A 411 -7.68 9.83 17.55
N TRP A 412 -7.90 9.04 16.48
CA TRP A 412 -7.22 9.17 15.20
C TRP A 412 -7.74 10.36 14.38
N ILE A 413 -9.04 10.59 14.44
CA ILE A 413 -9.68 11.70 13.73
C ILE A 413 -9.62 12.99 14.56
N GLN A 414 -9.62 14.13 13.86
CA GLN A 414 -9.57 15.48 14.42
C GLN A 414 -10.89 16.21 14.15
N THR A 415 -11.98 15.80 14.81
CA THR A 415 -13.34 16.31 14.54
C THR A 415 -13.49 17.82 14.68
N GLN A 416 -12.63 18.47 15.48
CA GLN A 416 -12.57 19.94 15.58
C GLN A 416 -12.14 20.65 14.29
N LYS A 417 -11.47 19.94 13.36
CA LYS A 417 -11.07 20.44 12.04
C LYS A 417 -11.79 19.73 10.89
N GLN A 418 -12.35 18.55 11.16
CA GLN A 418 -12.97 17.66 10.17
C GLN A 418 -14.49 17.64 10.38
N HIS A 419 -15.17 18.72 9.97
CA HIS A 419 -16.62 18.85 10.12
C HIS A 419 -17.41 17.64 9.59
N PRO A 420 -17.13 17.06 8.41
CA PRO A 420 -17.86 15.89 7.91
C PRO A 420 -17.80 14.70 8.87
N LEU A 421 -16.61 14.41 9.42
CA LEU A 421 -16.44 13.33 10.41
C LEU A 421 -17.13 13.65 11.73
N SER A 422 -17.16 14.93 12.14
CA SER A 422 -17.90 15.35 13.34
C SER A 422 -19.40 15.05 13.25
N VAL A 423 -19.98 15.16 12.05
CA VAL A 423 -21.40 14.86 11.79
C VAL A 423 -21.63 13.36 11.68
N ILE A 424 -20.79 12.64 10.92
CA ILE A 424 -20.91 11.18 10.74
C ILE A 424 -20.80 10.46 12.08
N MET A 425 -19.85 10.85 12.92
CA MET A 425 -19.56 10.18 14.19
C MET A 425 -20.59 10.42 15.30
N GLN A 426 -21.64 11.20 15.04
CA GLN A 426 -22.82 11.26 15.91
C GLN A 426 -23.59 9.92 15.89
N ASP A 427 -23.53 9.17 14.79
CA ASP A 427 -24.10 7.83 14.67
C ASP A 427 -22.99 6.76 14.80
N LYS A 428 -22.77 6.29 16.03
CA LYS A 428 -21.78 5.23 16.30
C LYS A 428 -22.14 3.89 15.65
N ASN A 429 -23.42 3.62 15.39
CA ASN A 429 -23.83 2.36 14.77
C ASN A 429 -23.43 2.33 13.29
N LEU A 430 -23.51 3.47 12.60
CA LEU A 430 -23.01 3.61 11.24
C LEU A 430 -21.50 3.31 11.15
N PHE A 431 -20.71 3.82 12.10
CA PHE A 431 -19.29 3.49 12.21
C PHE A 431 -19.06 1.99 12.44
N LEU A 432 -19.69 1.40 13.46
CA LEU A 432 -19.50 -0.01 13.81
C LEU A 432 -19.91 -0.95 12.67
N LYS A 433 -20.99 -0.62 11.94
CA LYS A 433 -21.43 -1.39 10.77
C LYS A 433 -20.38 -1.38 9.66
N ASN A 434 -19.84 -0.20 9.31
CA ASN A 434 -18.81 -0.10 8.26
C ASN A 434 -17.49 -0.73 8.70
N LEU A 435 -17.13 -0.61 9.98
CA LEU A 435 -15.96 -1.28 10.54
C LEU A 435 -16.10 -2.81 10.44
N GLN A 436 -17.24 -3.37 10.85
CA GLN A 436 -17.49 -4.81 10.74
C GLN A 436 -17.37 -5.30 9.29
N ASP A 437 -18.01 -4.59 8.35
CA ASP A 437 -17.98 -4.93 6.92
C ASP A 437 -16.54 -4.93 6.36
N ILE A 438 -15.72 -3.96 6.77
CA ILE A 438 -14.31 -3.89 6.37
C ILE A 438 -13.52 -5.06 6.96
N LEU A 439 -13.74 -5.42 8.23
CA LEU A 439 -13.07 -6.55 8.88
C LEU A 439 -13.47 -7.90 8.27
N ASP A 440 -14.72 -8.07 7.86
CA ASP A 440 -15.19 -9.32 7.26
C ASP A 440 -14.73 -9.46 5.81
N THR A 441 -14.66 -8.34 5.09
CA THR A 441 -14.41 -8.34 3.64
C THR A 441 -12.93 -8.25 3.30
N ALA A 442 -12.15 -7.41 4.00
CA ALA A 442 -10.80 -7.07 3.56
C ALA A 442 -9.75 -6.99 4.67
N PHE A 443 -9.98 -6.28 5.79
CA PHE A 443 -8.98 -6.10 6.84
C PHE A 443 -9.01 -7.25 7.86
N ASN A 444 -8.65 -8.45 7.42
CA ASN A 444 -8.59 -9.65 8.25
C ASN A 444 -7.27 -10.39 8.01
N PRO A 445 -6.51 -10.80 9.04
CA PRO A 445 -5.31 -11.61 8.86
C PRO A 445 -5.55 -12.87 8.01
N ALA A 446 -6.72 -13.51 8.15
CA ALA A 446 -7.09 -14.69 7.37
C ALA A 446 -7.13 -14.44 5.86
N ILE A 447 -7.37 -13.21 5.43
CA ILE A 447 -7.52 -12.81 4.04
C ILE A 447 -6.22 -12.12 3.56
N LEU A 448 -5.70 -11.18 4.35
CA LEU A 448 -4.55 -10.37 3.96
C LEU A 448 -3.24 -11.15 3.96
N TYR A 449 -3.07 -12.16 4.83
CA TYR A 449 -1.82 -12.92 4.85
C TYR A 449 -1.63 -13.73 3.58
N GLU A 450 -2.68 -14.42 3.12
CA GLU A 450 -2.67 -15.15 1.85
C GLU A 450 -2.36 -14.19 0.70
N ARG A 451 -3.02 -13.02 0.66
CA ARG A 451 -2.74 -12.03 -0.38
C ARG A 451 -1.30 -11.48 -0.34
N ILE A 452 -0.76 -11.25 0.85
CA ILE A 452 0.64 -10.81 1.02
C ILE A 452 1.60 -11.89 0.54
N ASP A 453 1.33 -13.17 0.86
CA ASP A 453 2.15 -14.30 0.45
C ASP A 453 2.15 -14.47 -1.06
N GLU A 454 0.98 -14.41 -1.71
CA GLU A 454 0.85 -14.40 -3.17
C GLU A 454 1.66 -13.28 -3.82
N LEU A 455 1.48 -12.03 -3.36
CA LEU A 455 2.20 -10.88 -3.90
C LEU A 455 3.70 -11.01 -3.68
N LYS A 456 4.13 -11.43 -2.48
CA LYS A 456 5.54 -11.62 -2.15
C LYS A 456 6.17 -12.68 -3.04
N GLU A 457 5.54 -13.84 -3.20
CA GLU A 457 6.03 -14.91 -4.06
C GLU A 457 6.18 -14.43 -5.51
N PHE A 458 5.13 -13.78 -6.03
CA PHE A 458 5.11 -13.25 -7.39
C PHE A 458 6.24 -12.24 -7.67
N ILE A 459 6.50 -11.30 -6.75
CA ILE A 459 7.46 -10.22 -6.99
C ILE A 459 8.90 -10.53 -6.56
N THR A 460 9.11 -11.56 -5.71
CA THR A 460 10.41 -11.94 -5.16
C THR A 460 11.55 -12.00 -6.19
N PRO A 461 11.42 -12.69 -7.34
CA PRO A 461 12.51 -12.75 -8.32
C PRO A 461 12.91 -11.37 -8.86
N TYR A 462 11.94 -10.48 -9.09
CA TYR A 462 12.17 -9.14 -9.64
C TYR A 462 12.78 -8.18 -8.61
N VAL A 463 12.31 -8.25 -7.35
CA VAL A 463 12.90 -7.48 -6.26
C VAL A 463 14.34 -7.92 -6.02
N ARG A 464 14.61 -9.23 -5.97
CA ARG A 464 15.96 -9.78 -5.82
C ARG A 464 16.89 -9.30 -6.93
N GLU A 465 16.47 -9.39 -8.19
CA GLU A 465 17.25 -8.89 -9.33
C GLU A 465 17.54 -7.39 -9.20
N THR A 466 16.51 -6.59 -8.97
CA THR A 466 16.61 -5.12 -8.88
C THR A 466 17.59 -4.70 -7.78
N LYS A 467 17.48 -5.30 -6.59
CA LYS A 467 18.32 -4.95 -5.42
C LYS A 467 19.75 -5.46 -5.57
N SER A 468 19.96 -6.70 -6.02
CA SER A 468 21.30 -7.27 -6.18
C SER A 468 22.14 -6.55 -7.25
N LYS A 469 21.50 -6.10 -8.34
CA LYS A 469 22.16 -5.37 -9.43
C LYS A 469 22.15 -3.85 -9.26
N GLY A 470 21.42 -3.32 -8.26
CA GLY A 470 21.28 -1.88 -8.04
C GLY A 470 20.59 -1.15 -9.20
N LEU A 471 19.60 -1.78 -9.84
CA LEU A 471 18.92 -1.23 -11.03
C LEU A 471 18.10 0.03 -10.68
N GLY A 472 18.13 1.02 -11.57
CA GLY A 472 17.38 2.26 -11.44
C GLY A 472 17.94 3.25 -10.40
N ASN A 473 19.17 3.04 -9.91
CA ASN A 473 19.89 3.95 -9.02
C ASN A 473 20.40 5.20 -9.78
N LEU A 474 19.47 6.04 -10.22
CA LEU A 474 19.77 7.24 -11.00
C LEU A 474 20.27 8.43 -10.15
N ASN A 475 20.04 8.40 -8.83
CA ASN A 475 20.50 9.41 -7.89
C ASN A 475 21.59 8.85 -6.94
N PRO A 476 22.87 8.80 -7.38
CA PRO A 476 23.98 8.33 -6.54
C PRO A 476 24.24 9.24 -5.33
N SER A 477 23.78 10.50 -5.38
CA SER A 477 23.94 11.50 -4.31
C SER A 477 22.84 11.43 -3.24
N SER A 478 21.95 10.44 -3.32
CA SER A 478 20.86 10.29 -2.36
C SER A 478 21.39 10.05 -0.94
N VAL A 479 20.81 10.79 0.01
CA VAL A 479 21.04 10.58 1.45
C VAL A 479 20.08 9.55 2.06
N CYS A 480 19.07 9.11 1.31
CA CYS A 480 18.15 8.06 1.73
C CYS A 480 18.79 6.70 1.39
N SER A 481 18.92 5.83 2.39
CA SER A 481 19.32 4.45 2.18
C SER A 481 18.27 3.70 1.36
N ASP A 482 18.72 2.77 0.52
CA ASP A 482 17.81 1.84 -0.16
C ASP A 482 17.75 0.54 0.65
N TYR A 483 16.57 -0.07 0.75
CA TYR A 483 16.39 -1.31 1.48
C TYR A 483 16.99 -2.50 0.72
N THR A 484 17.57 -3.42 1.47
CA THR A 484 18.13 -4.69 1.00
C THR A 484 17.04 -5.72 0.71
N PHE A 485 17.41 -6.78 -0.01
CA PHE A 485 16.51 -7.92 -0.24
C PHE A 485 16.19 -8.69 1.06
N ASP A 486 17.09 -8.69 2.05
CA ASP A 486 16.83 -9.28 3.36
C ASP A 486 15.79 -8.47 4.15
N GLU A 487 15.88 -7.13 4.13
CA GLU A 487 14.87 -6.26 4.73
C GLU A 487 13.51 -6.39 4.05
N PHE A 488 13.46 -6.56 2.72
CA PHE A 488 12.24 -6.94 1.99
C PHE A 488 11.61 -8.21 2.59
N ASN A 489 12.39 -9.29 2.72
CA ASN A 489 11.90 -10.58 3.22
C ASN A 489 11.43 -10.50 4.66
N LYS A 490 12.15 -9.78 5.52
CA LYS A 490 11.85 -9.66 6.95
C LYS A 490 10.66 -8.73 7.21
N ASN A 491 10.59 -7.60 6.49
CA ASN A 491 9.55 -6.60 6.70
C ASN A 491 8.21 -6.97 6.08
N SER A 492 8.18 -7.77 5.02
CA SER A 492 6.92 -8.33 4.51
C SER A 492 6.24 -9.26 5.54
N GLU A 493 7.03 -9.82 6.46
CA GLU A 493 6.56 -10.67 7.55
C GLU A 493 6.34 -9.85 8.84
N PHE A 494 7.03 -10.22 9.92
CA PHE A 494 6.78 -9.72 11.26
C PHE A 494 7.86 -8.79 11.80
N THR A 495 8.89 -8.50 11.01
CA THR A 495 10.06 -7.75 11.50
C THR A 495 9.93 -6.27 11.19
N THR A 496 9.95 -5.45 12.23
CA THR A 496 10.10 -3.99 12.10
C THR A 496 11.55 -3.65 11.73
N ILE A 497 11.73 -2.76 10.76
CA ILE A 497 13.04 -2.28 10.30
C ILE A 497 13.21 -0.82 10.69
N ASP A 498 14.35 -0.48 11.29
CA ASP A 498 14.72 0.91 11.56
C ASP A 498 15.18 1.57 10.26
N ASN A 499 14.75 2.81 10.01
CA ASN A 499 15.06 3.52 8.78
C ASN A 499 15.35 5.01 9.04
N VAL A 500 15.78 5.71 7.98
CA VAL A 500 15.97 7.15 8.00
C VAL A 500 15.22 7.78 6.82
N PHE A 501 14.30 8.69 7.13
CA PHE A 501 13.58 9.48 6.14
C PHE A 501 14.11 10.91 6.13
N ILE A 502 14.78 11.30 5.05
CA ILE A 502 15.33 12.67 4.85
C ILE A 502 16.09 13.15 6.11
N GLY A 503 16.98 12.30 6.63
CA GLY A 503 17.81 12.60 7.81
C GLY A 503 17.13 12.41 9.17
N SER A 504 15.85 12.03 9.22
CA SER A 504 15.12 11.77 10.47
C SER A 504 15.01 10.26 10.74
N PRO A 505 15.40 9.76 11.93
CA PRO A 505 15.14 8.38 12.32
C PRO A 505 13.65 8.06 12.28
N SER A 506 13.30 6.88 11.77
CA SER A 506 11.93 6.39 11.67
C SER A 506 11.93 4.85 11.61
N HIS A 507 10.75 4.25 11.47
CA HIS A 507 10.59 2.79 11.45
C HIS A 507 9.59 2.34 10.39
N SER A 508 9.89 1.21 9.76
CA SER A 508 9.00 0.44 8.90
C SER A 508 8.45 -0.73 9.70
N TYR A 509 7.20 -0.66 10.13
CA TYR A 509 6.55 -1.76 10.86
C TYR A 509 6.50 -3.04 10.01
N GLY A 510 6.68 -4.23 10.60
CA GLY A 510 6.50 -5.49 9.87
C GLY A 510 5.07 -5.60 9.33
N LEU A 511 4.89 -5.82 8.02
CA LEU A 511 3.60 -5.71 7.34
C LEU A 511 2.53 -6.64 7.94
N LYS A 512 2.84 -7.94 8.12
CA LYS A 512 1.92 -8.88 8.77
C LYS A 512 1.75 -8.58 10.26
N GLN A 513 2.82 -8.16 10.94
CA GLN A 513 2.73 -7.78 12.35
C GLN A 513 1.79 -6.58 12.57
N TRP A 514 1.84 -5.56 11.70
CA TRP A 514 0.93 -4.40 11.75
C TRP A 514 -0.53 -4.85 11.66
N ILE A 515 -0.84 -5.68 10.66
CA ILE A 515 -2.19 -6.19 10.43
C ILE A 515 -2.68 -6.96 11.66
N LEU A 516 -1.85 -7.84 12.22
CA LEU A 516 -2.20 -8.63 13.41
C LEU A 516 -2.51 -7.75 14.62
N ASP A 517 -1.59 -6.83 14.94
CA ASP A 517 -1.68 -6.02 16.14
C ASP A 517 -2.84 -5.03 16.03
N LYS A 518 -3.04 -4.44 14.86
CA LYS A 518 -4.19 -3.57 14.63
C LYS A 518 -5.51 -4.33 14.68
N TYR A 519 -5.59 -5.51 14.06
CA TYR A 519 -6.78 -6.36 14.11
C TYR A 519 -7.13 -6.73 15.54
N ARG A 520 -6.16 -7.24 16.32
CA ARG A 520 -6.34 -7.56 17.75
C ARG A 520 -6.77 -6.35 18.56
N PHE A 521 -6.16 -5.20 18.32
CA PHE A 521 -6.53 -3.96 19.00
C PHE A 521 -7.99 -3.58 18.72
N VAL A 522 -8.42 -3.65 17.46
CA VAL A 522 -9.79 -3.35 17.06
C VAL A 522 -10.77 -4.32 17.74
N CYS A 523 -10.54 -5.62 17.63
CA CYS A 523 -11.40 -6.66 18.20
C CYS A 523 -11.52 -6.57 19.72
N LYS A 524 -10.50 -6.06 20.40
CA LYS A 524 -10.52 -5.84 21.86
C LYS A 524 -11.33 -4.60 22.26
N ASN A 525 -11.34 -3.56 21.42
CA ASN A 525 -11.82 -2.23 21.81
C ASN A 525 -13.18 -1.85 21.22
N TYR A 526 -13.68 -2.59 20.23
CA TYR A 526 -14.95 -2.34 19.57
C TYR A 526 -15.83 -3.59 19.61
N SER A 527 -17.15 -3.39 19.66
CA SER A 527 -18.14 -4.46 19.64
C SER A 527 -18.31 -5.01 18.22
N VAL A 528 -17.27 -5.68 17.72
CA VAL A 528 -17.20 -6.33 16.41
C VAL A 528 -16.97 -7.83 16.57
N THR A 529 -17.39 -8.60 15.58
CA THR A 529 -17.11 -10.03 15.47
C THR A 529 -15.75 -10.22 14.79
N CYS A 530 -14.90 -11.04 15.39
CA CYS A 530 -13.56 -11.32 14.88
C CYS A 530 -13.24 -12.81 14.86
N ASP A 531 -12.32 -13.17 13.97
CA ASP A 531 -11.78 -14.52 13.87
C ASP A 531 -10.93 -14.85 15.10
N GLN A 532 -11.43 -15.77 15.92
CA GLN A 532 -10.82 -16.17 17.18
C GLN A 532 -9.43 -16.80 17.02
N ARG A 533 -9.09 -17.31 15.82
CA ARG A 533 -7.75 -17.82 15.50
C ARG A 533 -6.68 -16.75 15.67
N TYR A 534 -7.01 -15.49 15.44
CA TYR A 534 -6.05 -14.39 15.49
C TYR A 534 -6.10 -13.61 16.81
N ILE A 535 -7.05 -13.90 17.71
CA ILE A 535 -7.18 -13.23 19.02
C ILE A 535 -6.39 -13.97 20.11
N ASN A 536 -6.44 -15.30 20.15
CA ASN A 536 -5.91 -16.11 21.24
C ASN A 536 -4.42 -16.51 21.08
N GLY A 537 -3.65 -15.76 20.29
CA GLY A 537 -2.31 -16.13 19.83
C GLY A 537 -2.33 -16.77 18.44
N LEU A 538 -1.25 -16.64 17.65
CA LEU A 538 -1.17 -17.29 16.34
C LEU A 538 -1.34 -18.80 16.52
N PRO A 539 -2.21 -19.47 15.75
CA PRO A 539 -2.22 -20.92 15.74
C PRO A 539 -0.83 -21.37 15.29
N THR A 540 -0.16 -22.21 16.09
CA THR A 540 0.98 -22.98 15.60
C THR A 540 0.53 -23.67 14.32
N SER A 541 1.22 -23.39 13.21
CA SER A 541 0.92 -23.89 11.86
C SER A 541 0.23 -25.25 11.85
N THR A 542 -1.10 -25.25 11.76
CA THR A 542 -1.87 -26.41 11.33
C THR A 542 -2.44 -26.03 9.98
N LYS A 543 -1.68 -26.29 8.91
CA LYS A 543 -2.26 -26.36 7.56
C LYS A 543 -3.47 -27.31 7.63
N PRO A 544 -4.61 -26.99 7.01
CA PRO A 544 -5.75 -27.88 6.94
C PRO A 544 -5.33 -29.18 6.23
N LYS A 545 -5.34 -30.27 6.99
CA LYS A 545 -5.09 -31.63 6.51
C LYS A 545 -6.21 -31.99 5.53
N LYS A 546 -5.89 -32.21 4.25
CA LYS A 546 -6.78 -32.95 3.34
C LYS A 546 -7.11 -34.29 4.00
N THR A 547 -8.38 -34.52 4.27
CA THR A 547 -8.87 -35.76 4.86
C THR A 547 -8.73 -36.90 3.87
N THR A 548 -7.67 -37.70 4.02
CA THR A 548 -7.62 -39.05 3.48
C THR A 548 -7.86 -40.01 4.64
N THR A 549 -8.98 -40.73 4.56
CA THR A 549 -9.34 -41.78 5.50
C THR A 549 -8.30 -42.90 5.43
N THR A 550 -7.56 -43.13 6.51
CA THR A 550 -6.79 -44.38 6.65
C THR A 550 -6.76 -44.83 8.10
N THR A 551 -7.11 -46.10 8.25
CA THR A 551 -7.36 -46.86 9.46
C THR A 551 -6.11 -47.01 10.35
N ARG A 552 -6.35 -46.98 11.67
CA ARG A 552 -5.37 -47.13 12.75
C ARG A 552 -4.67 -48.50 12.71
N LYS A 553 -3.35 -48.52 12.59
CA LYS A 553 -2.47 -49.59 13.10
C LYS A 553 -1.21 -49.00 13.75
N SER A 554 -0.74 -49.73 14.75
CA SER A 554 0.21 -49.39 15.82
C SER A 554 1.65 -49.09 15.38
N ASN A 555 2.34 -48.26 16.19
CA ASN A 555 3.79 -48.02 16.18
C ASN A 555 4.63 -49.31 16.09
N PRO A 556 5.70 -49.25 15.29
CA PRO A 556 6.98 -49.83 15.68
C PRO A 556 8.11 -48.78 15.69
N THR A 557 9.09 -49.05 16.56
CA THR A 557 10.27 -48.27 16.91
C THR A 557 11.17 -47.97 15.71
N THR A 558 11.59 -46.71 15.56
CA THR A 558 12.47 -46.22 14.47
C THR A 558 13.93 -46.61 14.68
N PRO A 559 14.64 -47.11 13.66
CA PRO A 559 16.10 -47.30 13.69
C PRO A 559 16.83 -46.03 13.24
N THR A 560 17.98 -45.75 13.86
CA THR A 560 18.90 -44.65 13.52
C THR A 560 19.85 -45.06 12.39
N TYR A 561 19.92 -44.27 11.31
CA TYR A 561 20.75 -44.54 10.13
C TYR A 561 22.13 -43.85 10.21
N ASN A 562 23.20 -44.59 9.95
CA ASN A 562 24.59 -44.14 9.89
C ASN A 562 25.17 -44.35 8.48
N GLY A 563 24.84 -43.49 7.52
CA GLY A 563 25.46 -43.45 6.20
C GLY A 563 26.21 -42.14 5.93
N PRO A 564 27.21 -42.13 5.03
CA PRO A 564 27.94 -40.91 4.67
C PRO A 564 27.01 -39.92 3.97
N CYS A 565 27.11 -38.65 4.38
CA CYS A 565 26.17 -37.61 4.04
C CYS A 565 26.74 -36.66 3.00
N TRP A 566 26.00 -36.50 1.90
CA TRP A 566 26.41 -35.72 0.74
C TRP A 566 26.56 -34.21 1.05
N ALA A 567 25.82 -33.67 2.01
CA ALA A 567 25.90 -32.25 2.36
C ALA A 567 27.22 -31.87 3.04
N THR A 568 27.95 -32.83 3.63
CA THR A 568 29.23 -32.56 4.29
C THR A 568 30.30 -32.13 3.30
N SER A 569 30.29 -32.63 2.05
CA SER A 569 31.21 -32.16 1.01
C SER A 569 30.95 -30.72 0.55
N LEU A 570 29.79 -30.16 0.89
CA LEU A 570 29.40 -28.78 0.59
C LEU A 570 29.55 -27.85 1.82
N GLY A 571 30.09 -28.37 2.93
CA GLY A 571 30.28 -27.60 4.17
C GLY A 571 29.07 -27.56 5.11
N TYR A 572 28.03 -28.37 4.85
CA TYR A 572 26.81 -28.40 5.65
C TYR A 572 26.66 -29.70 6.45
N LYS A 573 25.91 -29.64 7.56
CA LYS A 573 25.61 -30.81 8.40
C LYS A 573 24.53 -31.68 7.75
N CYS A 574 24.34 -32.86 8.29
CA CYS A 574 23.30 -33.79 7.86
C CYS A 574 22.10 -33.64 8.78
N CYS A 575 20.90 -33.84 8.24
CA CYS A 575 19.72 -33.80 9.09
C CYS A 575 19.77 -34.99 10.05
N SER A 576 19.65 -34.69 11.34
CA SER A 576 19.72 -35.68 12.43
C SER A 576 18.48 -36.56 12.45
N ASN A 577 17.36 -36.03 11.97
CA ASN A 577 16.12 -36.76 11.81
C ASN A 577 15.98 -37.25 10.35
N PRO A 578 15.92 -38.57 10.10
CA PRO A 578 15.76 -39.12 8.75
C PRO A 578 14.37 -38.84 8.15
N ASN A 579 13.41 -38.36 8.96
CA ASN A 579 12.07 -37.95 8.52
C ASN A 579 11.93 -36.42 8.40
N THR A 580 13.04 -35.68 8.35
CA THR A 580 13.00 -34.23 8.13
C THR A 580 12.36 -33.93 6.78
N GLU A 581 11.35 -33.05 6.78
CA GLU A 581 10.64 -32.64 5.57
C GLU A 581 11.55 -31.76 4.71
N SER A 582 11.65 -32.08 3.42
CA SER A 582 12.41 -31.28 2.46
C SER A 582 11.78 -29.90 2.32
N VAL A 583 12.53 -28.86 2.66
CA VAL A 583 12.10 -27.45 2.50
C VAL A 583 12.66 -26.85 1.21
N TYR A 584 13.62 -27.51 0.58
CA TYR A 584 14.30 -27.08 -0.63
C TYR A 584 15.00 -28.28 -1.30
N GLU A 585 15.02 -28.32 -2.62
CA GLU A 585 15.69 -29.39 -3.39
C GLU A 585 16.49 -28.74 -4.53
N ASP A 586 17.73 -29.17 -4.70
CA ASP A 586 18.62 -28.74 -5.78
C ASP A 586 19.35 -29.94 -6.42
N GLU A 587 20.31 -29.67 -7.30
CA GLU A 587 21.10 -30.70 -7.99
C GLU A 587 21.96 -31.57 -7.04
N SER A 588 22.19 -31.13 -5.80
CA SER A 588 22.98 -31.85 -4.80
C SER A 588 22.12 -32.77 -3.94
N GLY A 589 20.85 -32.42 -3.71
CA GLY A 589 19.87 -33.25 -3.01
C GLY A 589 18.79 -32.45 -2.29
N GLU A 590 18.08 -33.12 -1.37
CA GLU A 590 17.01 -32.52 -0.58
C GLU A 590 17.54 -31.91 0.73
N TRP A 591 17.15 -30.67 1.00
CA TRP A 591 17.61 -29.90 2.13
C TRP A 591 16.51 -29.74 3.18
N GLY A 592 16.90 -29.90 4.44
CA GLY A 592 16.09 -29.65 5.62
C GLY A 592 16.65 -28.50 6.46
N VAL A 593 15.85 -28.04 7.42
CA VAL A 593 16.29 -27.06 8.43
C VAL A 593 16.04 -27.66 9.81
N GLU A 594 17.11 -27.83 10.58
CA GLU A 594 17.07 -28.30 11.96
C GLU A 594 17.74 -27.28 12.87
N ASN A 595 17.09 -26.88 13.97
CA ASN A 595 17.62 -25.89 14.91
C ASN A 595 18.08 -24.57 14.27
N ASN A 596 17.35 -24.10 13.23
CA ASN A 596 17.68 -22.92 12.41
C ASN A 596 18.97 -23.04 11.54
N ASP A 597 19.57 -24.23 11.42
CA ASP A 597 20.70 -24.50 10.54
C ASP A 597 20.28 -25.36 9.34
N TRP A 598 20.87 -25.11 8.16
CA TRP A 598 20.70 -25.92 6.96
C TRP A 598 21.36 -27.29 7.10
N CYS A 599 20.65 -28.35 6.71
CA CYS A 599 21.15 -29.70 6.71
C CYS A 599 20.75 -30.50 5.45
N GLY A 600 21.59 -31.41 4.99
CA GLY A 600 21.24 -32.34 3.91
C GLY A 600 20.42 -33.52 4.41
N ILE A 601 19.27 -33.77 3.78
CA ILE A 601 18.42 -34.92 4.07
C ILE A 601 19.02 -36.13 3.37
N VAL A 602 19.24 -37.20 4.14
CA VAL A 602 19.66 -38.50 3.62
C VAL A 602 18.47 -39.42 3.71
N LYS A 603 17.75 -39.60 2.59
CA LYS A 603 16.62 -40.52 2.52
C LYS A 603 17.11 -41.95 2.73
N ALA A 604 16.49 -42.67 3.67
CA ALA A 604 16.64 -44.11 3.77
C ALA A 604 16.12 -44.73 2.47
N GLN A 605 17.02 -45.37 1.70
CA GLN A 605 16.64 -46.00 0.44
C GLN A 605 15.73 -47.21 0.72
N PRO A 606 14.65 -47.41 -0.04
CA PRO A 606 13.76 -48.55 0.14
C PRO A 606 14.48 -49.85 -0.22
N CYS A 607 14.40 -50.83 0.68
CA CYS A 607 15.05 -52.12 0.49
C CYS A 607 14.34 -52.93 -0.60
N TRP A 608 15.10 -53.45 -1.55
CA TRP A 608 14.53 -54.15 -2.72
C TRP A 608 13.71 -55.39 -2.34
N SER A 609 14.07 -56.09 -1.26
CA SER A 609 13.42 -57.32 -0.82
C SER A 609 12.00 -57.11 -0.28
N GLU A 610 11.65 -55.88 0.13
CA GLU A 610 10.32 -55.58 0.65
C GLU A 610 9.23 -55.74 -0.42
N LYS A 611 9.58 -55.48 -1.69
CA LYS A 611 8.68 -55.73 -2.84
C LYS A 611 8.37 -57.20 -3.03
N LEU A 612 9.25 -58.08 -2.55
CA LEU A 612 9.10 -59.54 -2.61
C LEU A 612 8.47 -60.11 -1.34
N GLY A 613 8.11 -59.25 -0.36
CA GLY A 613 7.51 -59.64 0.90
C GLY A 613 8.50 -60.00 2.01
N TYR A 614 9.79 -59.74 1.82
CA TYR A 614 10.85 -60.03 2.80
C TYR A 614 11.43 -58.74 3.40
N LYS A 615 11.76 -58.79 4.70
CA LYS A 615 12.31 -57.63 5.42
C LYS A 615 13.70 -57.26 4.88
N CYS A 616 14.11 -56.01 5.08
CA CYS A 616 15.50 -55.63 4.88
C CYS A 616 16.40 -56.15 6.00
N CYS A 617 17.64 -56.51 5.70
CA CYS A 617 18.62 -56.79 6.74
C CYS A 617 18.95 -55.48 7.48
N SER A 618 18.97 -55.54 8.80
CA SER A 618 19.20 -54.36 9.65
C SER A 618 20.66 -53.90 9.61
N THR A 619 21.58 -54.77 9.19
CA THR A 619 23.01 -54.46 8.99
C THR A 619 23.55 -55.13 7.72
N CYS A 620 24.73 -54.69 7.26
CA CYS A 620 25.49 -55.34 6.19
C CYS A 620 26.07 -56.67 6.70
N THR A 621 25.20 -57.68 6.77
CA THR A 621 25.51 -59.02 7.28
C THR A 621 26.19 -59.88 6.21
N GLN A 622 26.62 -61.08 6.60
CA GLN A 622 27.17 -62.07 5.68
C GLN A 622 26.13 -62.47 4.63
N VAL A 623 26.52 -62.47 3.36
CA VAL A 623 25.67 -62.94 2.25
C VAL A 623 25.56 -64.47 2.33
N TYR A 624 24.35 -64.97 2.52
CA TYR A 624 24.04 -66.40 2.57
C TYR A 624 23.60 -66.94 1.19
N TYR A 625 22.98 -66.09 0.38
CA TYR A 625 22.45 -66.46 -0.93
C TYR A 625 22.38 -65.24 -1.84
N ASN A 626 22.48 -65.41 -3.15
CA ASN A 626 22.49 -64.31 -4.12
C ASN A 626 21.70 -64.76 -5.35
N ASP A 627 20.75 -63.95 -5.80
CA ASP A 627 19.93 -64.24 -6.98
C ASP A 627 19.78 -63.01 -7.89
N GLN A 628 18.78 -63.03 -8.78
CA GLN A 628 18.54 -61.95 -9.74
C GLN A 628 17.95 -60.69 -9.09
N ASP A 629 17.40 -60.80 -7.88
CA ASP A 629 16.79 -59.68 -7.16
C ASP A 629 17.81 -59.00 -6.23
N GLY A 630 18.74 -59.76 -5.65
CA GLY A 630 19.87 -59.21 -4.90
C GLY A 630 20.53 -60.19 -3.94
N SER A 631 21.35 -59.65 -3.02
CA SER A 631 22.07 -60.42 -2.01
C SER A 631 21.24 -60.64 -0.76
N TRP A 632 21.04 -61.89 -0.36
CA TRP A 632 20.22 -62.28 0.78
C TRP A 632 21.05 -62.61 2.02
N GLY A 633 20.58 -62.15 3.18
CA GLY A 633 21.10 -62.48 4.50
C GLY A 633 20.06 -63.19 5.36
N VAL A 634 20.47 -63.64 6.55
CA VAL A 634 19.57 -64.23 7.54
C VAL A 634 19.75 -63.50 8.87
N GLU A 635 18.66 -62.93 9.39
CA GLU A 635 18.62 -62.25 10.70
C GLU A 635 17.47 -62.81 11.53
N ASN A 636 17.72 -63.14 12.81
CA ASN A 636 16.73 -63.75 13.71
C ASN A 636 16.01 -64.99 13.14
N ASN A 637 16.75 -65.83 12.38
CA ASN A 637 16.24 -66.99 11.64
C ASN A 637 15.24 -66.68 10.50
N ASP A 638 15.09 -65.42 10.09
CA ASP A 638 14.29 -65.00 8.94
C ASP A 638 15.18 -64.51 7.78
N TRP A 639 14.75 -64.76 6.54
CA TRP A 639 15.41 -64.24 5.35
C TRP A 639 15.19 -62.73 5.19
N CYS A 640 16.27 -62.01 4.86
CA CYS A 640 16.25 -60.58 4.61
C CYS A 640 17.08 -60.18 3.38
N GLY A 641 16.69 -59.12 2.69
CA GLY A 641 17.49 -58.55 1.59
C GLY A 641 18.58 -57.63 2.13
N ILE A 642 19.81 -57.83 1.69
CA ILE A 642 20.95 -56.98 2.04
C ILE A 642 20.87 -55.69 1.19
N PRO A 643 20.90 -54.50 1.81
CA PRO A 643 20.89 -53.23 1.09
C PRO A 643 22.01 -53.14 0.05
N THR A 644 21.76 -52.45 -1.07
CA THR A 644 22.74 -52.28 -2.17
C THR A 644 23.88 -51.31 -1.83
N ASN A 645 23.81 -50.62 -0.70
CA ASN A 645 24.88 -49.77 -0.17
C ASN A 645 25.71 -50.46 0.93
N CYS A 646 25.50 -51.77 1.12
CA CYS A 646 26.50 -52.70 1.61
C CYS A 646 27.41 -53.12 0.44
#